data_AF-L8FTJ1-F1
#
_entry.id   AF-L8FTJ1-F1
#
_cell.length_a   1.000
_cell.length_b   1.000
_cell.length_c   1.000
_cell.angle_alpha   90.00
_cell.angle_beta   90.00
_cell.angle_gamma   90.00
#
_symmetry.space_group_name_H-M   'P 1'
#
loop_
_entity.id
_entity.type
_entity.pdbx_description
1 polymer ?
#
loop_
_entity_poly.entity_id
_entity_poly.type
_entity_poly.pdbx_seq_one_letter_code
_entity_poly.pdbx_strand_id
1 'polypeptide(L)'
;MRAARAGGTAAAAGAAARQRMAQSAPTAGRFRCLFARESATARVGGLRVGAVGMQRRAFSVSRGVRNDEAAAKPKPVVLGPSLEQIQVDMSPSEKGRLSKLRNIGIAAHIDSGKTTCTERVLFYTGRINAIHEVRGKDAVGAKMDSMDLEREKGITIQSAATFCDWKKKNIDGVEEMFHFNLIDTPGHIDFTIEVERALRVLDGAVMVLCAVSGVQSQTITVDRQMKRYNVPRISFVNKMDRMGANPFKAVDQINHKLKLNAAAIQVPIGGEDNFKGVVDLLRMKAIYFEGEQGTTIRETDEIPPDVLPIAEERKRMLIEAVADVDDEIAELFLDEKVPTTAQLKAAIRRTTIGLKFTPVMMGSALANKGLQPVLDAVCDYLPDPSEVPNLALDQRKAEAPVALVPYNTLPFVGLAFKLEESNFGQLTYIRVYQGTLKKSMNVFNARNDKKVKIPRIVRMHSNEMEEVPEVGAGEICAVFGVDCASGDTFTDGTLPYTMSSMFVPEPVISLSITPKNKTDTNNFSKAMNRFQREDPTFRVHVDSESHENIISGMGELHLEVYVERMRREYRVDCVTGQPRVAYRETITKHVEFDHTLKKQTGGAGDYARVVGYVEPTGSLTSNKFEQQVTGGSIDEKFLFACDKGFQAACDKGPMLQHRVLGASMVINDGATHMTDSSEMAFKVATQQAFRKAFLQAGPVVLEPLMKTTITAPNEFQGNIVGLLNKRNGVILDTEIGPEDFTLTADCSLHAMFGFSSQLRAATQGKGEFGMEFSHYAPAPMQIQKELITNHEKALAEKRK
;
A
#
# COMPACT_ATOMS: atom_id res chain seq x y z
N MET A 1 56.48 -28.97 -36.65
CA MET A 1 56.95 -30.39 -36.73
C MET A 1 55.73 -31.32 -36.71
N ARG A 2 55.89 -32.52 -37.30
CA ARG A 2 55.07 -33.76 -37.23
C ARG A 2 54.07 -33.91 -36.05
N ALA A 3 52.99 -34.69 -36.10
CA ALA A 3 52.24 -35.43 -37.15
C ALA A 3 50.92 -35.95 -36.51
N ALA A 4 49.73 -35.76 -37.08
CA ALA A 4 49.00 -36.65 -38.01
C ALA A 4 48.47 -37.99 -37.45
N ARG A 5 47.12 -38.13 -37.40
CA ARG A 5 46.28 -39.27 -37.85
C ARG A 5 44.81 -39.05 -37.42
N ALA A 6 43.74 -39.53 -38.08
CA ALA A 6 43.34 -39.73 -39.50
C ALA A 6 42.14 -40.72 -39.54
N GLY A 7 41.21 -40.53 -40.49
CA GLY A 7 39.99 -41.32 -40.71
C GLY A 7 38.73 -40.52 -40.35
N GLY A 8 37.80 -40.13 -41.24
CA GLY A 8 37.39 -40.69 -42.55
C GLY A 8 36.13 -41.54 -42.36
N THR A 9 35.06 -41.54 -43.17
CA THR A 9 34.70 -40.96 -44.50
C THR A 9 33.17 -41.13 -44.69
N ALA A 10 32.38 -40.42 -45.53
CA ALA A 10 32.55 -39.27 -46.43
C ALA A 10 31.14 -38.77 -46.89
N ALA A 11 31.08 -37.63 -47.62
CA ALA A 11 30.19 -37.24 -48.76
C ALA A 11 28.65 -37.54 -48.75
N ALA A 12 27.76 -36.75 -49.38
CA ALA A 12 27.88 -35.64 -50.35
C ALA A 12 26.75 -34.60 -50.08
N ALA A 13 26.95 -33.28 -50.27
CA ALA A 13 26.63 -32.48 -51.47
C ALA A 13 25.26 -32.77 -52.13
N GLY A 14 24.42 -31.80 -52.49
CA GLY A 14 24.50 -30.33 -52.34
C GLY A 14 23.63 -29.61 -53.40
N ALA A 15 23.26 -28.34 -53.14
CA ALA A 15 22.68 -27.37 -54.09
C ALA A 15 21.35 -27.74 -54.83
N ALA A 16 20.51 -26.85 -55.34
CA ALA A 16 20.16 -25.45 -55.10
C ALA A 16 19.07 -25.05 -56.15
N ALA A 17 18.25 -24.06 -55.80
CA ALA A 17 17.68 -23.03 -56.70
C ALA A 17 16.52 -23.34 -57.70
N ARG A 18 15.52 -22.43 -57.63
CA ARG A 18 14.73 -21.83 -58.76
C ARG A 18 13.66 -22.73 -59.44
N GLN A 19 12.50 -22.24 -59.93
CA GLN A 19 11.90 -20.89 -59.98
C GLN A 19 10.40 -20.93 -60.42
N ARG A 20 9.72 -19.76 -60.37
CA ARG A 20 8.39 -19.40 -60.96
C ARG A 20 7.13 -19.91 -60.24
N MET A 21 5.95 -19.31 -60.42
CA MET A 21 5.45 -17.92 -60.44
C MET A 21 3.94 -18.01 -60.75
N ALA A 22 3.14 -17.23 -60.02
CA ALA A 22 1.88 -16.59 -60.45
C ALA A 22 0.53 -17.38 -60.51
N GLN A 23 -0.52 -16.66 -60.06
CA GLN A 23 -1.98 -16.84 -60.28
C GLN A 23 -2.65 -18.03 -59.52
N SER A 24 -3.88 -17.95 -58.98
CA SER A 24 -4.98 -16.97 -59.14
C SER A 24 -5.79 -16.71 -57.85
N ALA A 25 -6.66 -15.68 -57.87
CA ALA A 25 -7.46 -15.15 -56.75
C ALA A 25 -8.77 -15.94 -56.43
N PRO A 26 -9.53 -15.61 -55.35
CA PRO A 26 -10.60 -16.44 -54.81
C PRO A 26 -12.04 -16.06 -55.26
N THR A 27 -12.99 -16.98 -55.05
CA THR A 27 -14.46 -16.79 -55.18
C THR A 27 -15.15 -17.43 -53.97
N ALA A 28 -16.01 -16.80 -53.15
CA ALA A 28 -17.10 -15.82 -53.32
C ALA A 28 -18.50 -16.45 -53.51
N GLY A 29 -19.41 -16.17 -52.55
CA GLY A 29 -20.81 -16.61 -52.52
C GLY A 29 -21.50 -16.17 -51.22
N ARG A 30 -21.74 -14.86 -51.04
CA ARG A 30 -23.05 -14.18 -51.25
C ARG A 30 -24.12 -14.47 -50.18
N PHE A 31 -24.44 -13.46 -49.37
CA PHE A 31 -25.80 -12.91 -49.25
C PHE A 31 -25.73 -11.38 -49.02
N ARG A 32 -26.81 -10.64 -49.33
CA ARG A 32 -26.81 -9.18 -49.58
C ARG A 32 -27.36 -8.34 -48.43
N CYS A 33 -26.91 -7.08 -48.37
CA CYS A 33 -27.49 -5.98 -47.58
C CYS A 33 -28.89 -5.56 -48.03
N LEU A 34 -29.61 -4.89 -47.12
CA LEU A 34 -30.49 -3.70 -47.27
C LEU A 34 -31.02 -3.38 -45.84
N PHE A 35 -31.33 -2.18 -45.35
CA PHE A 35 -31.01 -0.76 -45.60
C PHE A 35 -31.88 0.03 -44.59
N ALA A 36 -31.47 1.26 -44.23
CA ALA A 36 -32.31 2.39 -43.76
C ALA A 36 -33.02 2.38 -42.38
N ARG A 37 -33.01 3.59 -41.78
CA ARG A 37 -33.93 4.08 -40.74
C ARG A 37 -35.31 4.35 -41.35
N GLU A 38 -36.37 4.30 -40.54
CA GLU A 38 -37.47 5.28 -40.70
C GLU A 38 -38.29 5.47 -39.41
N SER A 39 -38.99 6.61 -39.34
CA SER A 39 -39.78 7.06 -38.19
C SER A 39 -41.06 7.72 -38.68
N ALA A 40 -42.26 7.22 -38.32
CA ALA A 40 -43.50 7.95 -38.54
C ALA A 40 -44.68 7.48 -37.65
N THR A 41 -45.51 8.46 -37.32
CA THR A 41 -46.71 8.52 -36.47
C THR A 41 -48.00 7.89 -36.99
N ALA A 42 -48.89 7.46 -36.07
CA ALA A 42 -50.36 7.63 -36.11
C ALA A 42 -50.92 7.61 -34.66
N ARG A 43 -51.74 8.52 -34.10
CA ARG A 43 -53.10 9.04 -34.45
C ARG A 43 -54.18 7.91 -34.44
N VAL A 44 -55.35 7.97 -33.79
CA VAL A 44 -56.17 9.06 -33.17
C VAL A 44 -57.04 8.53 -32.00
N GLY A 45 -57.25 9.35 -30.95
CA GLY A 45 -58.52 9.44 -30.18
C GLY A 45 -58.75 8.44 -29.02
N GLY A 46 -59.47 8.79 -27.94
CA GLY A 46 -59.99 10.09 -27.51
C GLY A 46 -61.33 10.00 -26.78
N LEU A 47 -61.39 10.37 -25.50
CA LEU A 47 -62.49 11.14 -24.88
C LEU A 47 -62.13 11.60 -23.45
N ARG A 48 -62.91 12.55 -22.93
CA ARG A 48 -62.71 13.25 -21.63
C ARG A 48 -63.68 12.75 -20.55
N VAL A 49 -63.51 13.33 -19.35
CA VAL A 49 -64.47 13.45 -18.23
C VAL A 49 -64.45 12.24 -17.27
N GLY A 50 -64.36 12.44 -15.94
CA GLY A 50 -64.23 13.69 -15.19
C GLY A 50 -63.90 13.45 -13.72
N ALA A 51 -63.53 14.52 -13.00
CA ALA A 51 -63.26 14.48 -11.56
C ALA A 51 -64.55 14.68 -10.75
N VAL A 52 -64.59 14.10 -9.55
CA VAL A 52 -65.07 14.65 -8.26
C VAL A 52 -64.95 13.52 -7.24
N GLY A 53 -64.42 13.81 -6.04
CA GLY A 53 -64.25 12.80 -4.98
C GLY A 53 -65.10 13.13 -3.74
N MET A 54 -65.25 12.16 -2.83
CA MET A 54 -65.64 12.45 -1.44
C MET A 54 -65.17 11.39 -0.45
N GLN A 55 -64.88 11.86 0.77
CA GLN A 55 -64.34 11.12 1.92
C GLN A 55 -65.32 10.07 2.50
N ARG A 56 -64.84 8.92 3.02
CA ARG A 56 -64.64 8.63 4.48
C ARG A 56 -64.48 7.13 4.84
N ARG A 57 -63.46 6.86 5.69
CA ARG A 57 -63.37 5.88 6.80
C ARG A 57 -63.59 4.36 6.58
N ALA A 58 -62.46 3.64 6.69
CA ALA A 58 -62.18 2.52 7.61
C ALA A 58 -63.13 1.29 7.69
N PHE A 59 -62.58 0.09 7.46
CA PHE A 59 -62.11 -0.80 8.56
C PHE A 59 -61.11 -1.86 8.04
N SER A 60 -60.42 -2.53 8.96
CA SER A 60 -59.35 -3.51 8.72
C SER A 60 -59.83 -4.91 8.33
N VAL A 61 -59.03 -5.66 7.55
CA VAL A 61 -58.39 -6.95 7.95
C VAL A 61 -57.47 -7.44 6.81
N SER A 62 -56.40 -8.14 7.19
CA SER A 62 -55.24 -8.54 6.37
C SER A 62 -55.44 -9.79 5.50
N ARG A 63 -54.81 -9.81 4.30
CA ARG A 63 -54.23 -11.04 3.72
C ARG A 63 -53.31 -10.79 2.50
N GLY A 64 -52.12 -11.40 2.55
CA GLY A 64 -51.41 -11.97 1.38
C GLY A 64 -50.79 -11.03 0.35
N VAL A 65 -49.51 -10.66 0.54
CA VAL A 65 -48.64 -10.23 -0.57
C VAL A 65 -47.89 -11.44 -1.10
N ARG A 66 -47.91 -11.65 -2.42
CA ARG A 66 -47.01 -12.59 -3.12
C ARG A 66 -45.67 -11.88 -3.34
N ASN A 67 -44.57 -12.53 -3.00
CA ASN A 67 -43.23 -12.07 -3.37
C ASN A 67 -42.90 -12.55 -4.79
N ASP A 68 -42.81 -11.62 -5.73
CA ASP A 68 -42.04 -11.81 -6.96
C ASP A 68 -40.64 -11.20 -6.73
N GLU A 69 -39.64 -12.05 -6.50
CA GLU A 69 -38.25 -11.62 -6.34
C GLU A 69 -37.61 -11.28 -7.71
N ALA A 70 -37.88 -10.07 -8.20
CA ALA A 70 -37.09 -9.50 -9.27
C ALA A 70 -35.70 -9.12 -8.73
N ALA A 71 -34.65 -9.75 -9.27
CA ALA A 71 -33.26 -9.57 -8.86
C ALA A 71 -32.87 -8.08 -8.77
N ALA A 72 -32.71 -7.58 -7.54
CA ALA A 72 -32.38 -6.20 -7.27
C ALA A 72 -30.93 -5.90 -7.68
N LYS A 73 -30.76 -5.23 -8.82
CA LYS A 73 -29.49 -4.56 -9.14
C LYS A 73 -29.12 -3.64 -7.97
N PRO A 74 -27.84 -3.57 -7.55
CA PRO A 74 -27.43 -2.68 -6.47
C PRO A 74 -27.83 -1.25 -6.82
N LYS A 75 -28.62 -0.62 -5.94
CA LYS A 75 -28.98 0.79 -6.11
C LYS A 75 -27.70 1.62 -6.07
N PRO A 76 -27.52 2.61 -6.97
CA PRO A 76 -26.39 3.51 -6.86
C PRO A 76 -26.45 4.20 -5.50
N VAL A 77 -25.30 4.24 -4.82
CA VAL A 77 -25.16 4.94 -3.54
C VAL A 77 -25.50 6.41 -3.79
N VAL A 78 -26.54 6.89 -3.13
CA VAL A 78 -26.84 8.32 -3.10
C VAL A 78 -25.77 8.96 -2.22
N LEU A 79 -24.70 9.42 -2.87
CA LEU A 79 -23.75 10.35 -2.28
C LEU A 79 -24.52 11.52 -1.66
N GLY A 80 -23.96 12.12 -0.61
CA GLY A 80 -24.42 13.43 -0.13
C GLY A 80 -24.29 14.51 -1.22
N PRO A 81 -24.60 15.78 -0.91
CA PRO A 81 -24.36 16.88 -1.85
C PRO A 81 -22.94 16.79 -2.43
N SER A 82 -22.81 16.94 -3.75
CA SER A 82 -21.53 16.73 -4.42
C SER A 82 -20.48 17.70 -3.90
N LEU A 83 -19.19 17.31 -3.98
CA LEU A 83 -18.07 18.17 -3.58
C LEU A 83 -18.16 19.55 -4.26
N GLU A 84 -18.65 19.59 -5.50
CA GLU A 84 -18.94 20.79 -6.28
C GLU A 84 -20.01 21.69 -5.61
N GLN A 85 -21.10 21.13 -5.08
CA GLN A 85 -22.13 21.89 -4.37
C GLN A 85 -21.60 22.46 -3.04
N ILE A 86 -20.69 21.73 -2.39
CA ILE A 86 -20.11 22.11 -1.10
C ILE A 86 -19.04 23.20 -1.26
N GLN A 87 -18.22 23.14 -2.30
CA GLN A 87 -17.20 24.15 -2.59
C GLN A 87 -17.79 25.54 -2.93
N VAL A 88 -19.07 25.62 -3.30
CA VAL A 88 -19.78 26.87 -3.62
C VAL A 88 -20.10 27.71 -2.38
N ASP A 89 -20.32 27.09 -1.22
CA ASP A 89 -20.71 27.78 0.03
C ASP A 89 -19.52 28.18 0.93
N MET A 90 -18.28 27.87 0.52
CA MET A 90 -17.08 28.15 1.31
C MET A 90 -16.70 29.65 1.27
N SER A 91 -16.43 30.25 2.43
CA SER A 91 -16.02 31.66 2.48
C SER A 91 -14.69 31.92 1.72
N PRO A 92 -14.54 33.06 1.02
CA PRO A 92 -13.33 33.36 0.25
C PRO A 92 -12.03 33.35 1.07
N SER A 93 -12.13 33.68 2.37
CA SER A 93 -11.01 33.64 3.31
C SER A 93 -10.50 32.21 3.55
N GLU A 94 -11.41 31.25 3.80
CA GLU A 94 -11.04 29.85 3.99
C GLU A 94 -10.50 29.22 2.71
N LYS A 95 -11.11 29.53 1.56
CA LYS A 95 -10.59 29.08 0.25
C LYS A 95 -9.18 29.61 -0.02
N GLY A 96 -8.91 30.88 0.33
CA GLY A 96 -7.59 31.50 0.23
C GLY A 96 -6.55 31.01 1.25
N ARG A 97 -6.98 30.43 2.39
CA ARG A 97 -6.11 29.72 3.35
C ARG A 97 -5.75 28.34 2.81
N LEU A 98 -6.75 27.56 2.40
CA LEU A 98 -6.58 26.19 1.95
C LEU A 98 -5.74 26.11 0.66
N SER A 99 -5.95 27.00 -0.30
CA SER A 99 -5.20 27.01 -1.57
C SER A 99 -3.68 27.18 -1.40
N LYS A 100 -3.22 27.68 -0.25
CA LYS A 100 -1.81 27.83 0.12
C LYS A 100 -1.22 26.66 0.90
N LEU A 101 -2.05 25.72 1.36
CA LEU A 101 -1.63 24.56 2.13
C LEU A 101 -1.36 23.36 1.21
N ARG A 102 -0.29 22.60 1.47
CA ARG A 102 0.00 21.31 0.80
C ARG A 102 0.37 20.27 1.85
N ASN A 103 -0.32 19.13 1.86
CA ASN A 103 0.01 17.98 2.68
C ASN A 103 0.74 16.96 1.81
N ILE A 104 2.07 16.92 1.88
CA ILE A 104 2.94 16.19 0.95
C ILE A 104 3.78 15.12 1.64
N GLY A 105 3.88 13.94 1.02
CA GLY A 105 4.83 12.91 1.43
C GLY A 105 5.99 12.77 0.45
N ILE A 106 7.19 12.51 0.97
CA ILE A 106 8.31 12.02 0.14
C ILE A 106 8.36 10.50 0.27
N ALA A 107 8.18 9.79 -0.84
CA ALA A 107 8.10 8.33 -0.89
C ALA A 107 8.94 7.75 -2.04
N ALA A 108 9.63 6.64 -1.81
CA ALA A 108 10.64 6.09 -2.73
C ALA A 108 11.15 4.72 -2.28
N HIS A 109 11.88 4.04 -3.15
CA HIS A 109 12.71 2.89 -2.78
C HIS A 109 13.82 3.25 -1.76
N ILE A 110 14.43 2.21 -1.16
CA ILE A 110 15.64 2.28 -0.34
C ILE A 110 16.76 2.98 -1.13
N ASP A 111 17.65 3.67 -0.42
CA ASP A 111 18.79 4.43 -0.98
C ASP A 111 18.46 5.42 -2.12
N SER A 112 17.19 5.68 -2.49
CA SER A 112 16.84 6.65 -3.56
C SER A 112 17.09 8.12 -3.16
N GLY A 113 17.64 8.37 -1.98
CA GLY A 113 17.98 9.70 -1.47
C GLY A 113 16.79 10.49 -0.92
N LYS A 114 15.79 9.83 -0.32
CA LYS A 114 14.63 10.49 0.33
C LYS A 114 15.07 11.48 1.39
N THR A 115 15.71 10.99 2.45
CA THR A 115 16.14 11.80 3.60
C THR A 115 17.05 12.94 3.15
N THR A 116 17.93 12.72 2.18
CA THR A 116 18.74 13.76 1.53
C THR A 116 17.87 14.80 0.81
N CYS A 117 16.85 14.37 0.07
CA CYS A 117 15.89 15.27 -0.57
C CYS A 117 15.14 16.10 0.48
N THR A 118 14.58 15.45 1.51
CA THR A 118 13.89 16.08 2.65
C THR A 118 14.76 17.12 3.35
N GLU A 119 16.03 16.80 3.65
CA GLU A 119 17.02 17.73 4.19
C GLU A 119 17.18 18.98 3.30
N ARG A 120 17.40 18.81 1.99
CA ARG A 120 17.51 19.96 1.07
C ARG A 120 16.21 20.78 1.02
N VAL A 121 15.02 20.16 1.12
CA VAL A 121 13.75 20.89 1.24
C VAL A 121 13.72 21.74 2.51
N LEU A 122 14.13 21.19 3.66
CA LEU A 122 14.21 21.94 4.91
C LEU A 122 15.23 23.10 4.85
N PHE A 123 16.33 22.93 4.11
CA PHE A 123 17.30 24.00 3.91
C PHE A 123 16.76 25.12 3.03
N TYR A 124 16.21 24.80 1.86
CA TYR A 124 15.67 25.83 0.94
C TYR A 124 14.42 26.54 1.49
N THR A 125 13.66 25.91 2.40
CA THR A 125 12.57 26.53 3.17
C THR A 125 13.05 27.30 4.41
N GLY A 126 14.36 27.39 4.65
CA GLY A 126 14.96 28.14 5.77
C GLY A 126 14.72 27.52 7.16
N ARG A 127 14.40 26.22 7.23
CA ARG A 127 14.16 25.48 8.49
C ARG A 127 15.43 24.85 9.07
N ILE A 128 16.49 24.67 8.28
CA ILE A 128 17.82 24.28 8.75
C ILE A 128 18.88 25.24 8.16
N ASN A 129 19.86 25.62 8.99
CA ASN A 129 20.93 26.56 8.59
C ASN A 129 22.13 25.88 7.92
N ALA A 130 22.25 24.56 8.10
CA ALA A 130 23.29 23.71 7.54
C ALA A 130 22.68 22.34 7.22
N ILE A 131 23.34 21.57 6.36
CA ILE A 131 22.84 20.31 5.82
C ILE A 131 23.82 19.20 6.17
N HIS A 132 23.33 18.03 6.60
CA HIS A 132 24.14 16.96 7.18
C HIS A 132 23.82 15.61 6.53
N GLU A 133 24.80 15.02 5.87
CA GLU A 133 24.59 13.76 5.14
C GLU A 133 24.33 12.57 6.09
N VAL A 134 23.37 11.72 5.72
CA VAL A 134 22.98 10.49 6.45
C VAL A 134 24.18 9.58 6.76
N ARG A 135 25.19 9.56 5.88
CA ARG A 135 26.47 8.85 6.06
C ARG A 135 27.69 9.78 5.96
N GLY A 136 27.52 11.04 6.34
CA GLY A 136 28.59 12.05 6.34
C GLY A 136 29.69 11.75 7.34
N LYS A 137 30.89 12.33 7.13
CA LYS A 137 32.04 12.19 8.04
C LYS A 137 31.85 12.91 9.38
N ASP A 138 30.83 13.78 9.47
CA ASP A 138 30.67 14.75 10.56
C ASP A 138 30.01 14.16 11.82
N ALA A 139 29.59 12.89 11.79
CA ALA A 139 28.92 12.15 12.87
C ALA A 139 27.60 12.74 13.42
N VAL A 140 27.17 13.92 12.96
CA VAL A 140 25.87 14.54 13.33
C VAL A 140 24.69 13.77 12.73
N GLY A 141 24.82 13.32 11.48
CA GLY A 141 23.74 12.68 10.72
C GLY A 141 22.65 13.65 10.26
N ALA A 142 21.71 13.17 9.44
CA ALA A 142 20.58 13.98 8.99
C ALA A 142 19.64 14.35 10.15
N LYS A 143 19.09 15.57 10.16
CA LYS A 143 18.20 16.08 11.21
C LYS A 143 16.88 15.31 11.32
N MET A 144 16.45 14.69 10.21
CA MET A 144 15.20 13.90 10.12
C MET A 144 15.33 12.49 10.70
N ASP A 145 16.52 11.89 10.63
CA ASP A 145 16.82 10.61 11.28
C ASP A 145 17.17 10.90 12.75
N SER A 146 16.13 10.99 13.59
CA SER A 146 16.24 11.43 14.98
C SER A 146 16.63 10.29 15.93
N MET A 147 16.38 9.03 15.55
CA MET A 147 16.77 7.87 16.34
C MET A 147 18.23 7.47 16.07
N ASP A 148 18.98 7.13 17.12
CA ASP A 148 20.36 6.62 16.97
C ASP A 148 20.44 5.40 16.02
N LEU A 149 19.39 4.57 16.01
CA LEU A 149 19.26 3.40 15.13
C LEU A 149 19.14 3.76 13.65
N GLU A 150 18.46 4.85 13.32
CA GLU A 150 18.31 5.33 11.94
C GLU A 150 19.66 5.80 11.41
N ARG A 151 20.44 6.50 12.25
CA ARG A 151 21.80 6.96 11.94
C ARG A 151 22.80 5.80 11.79
N GLU A 152 22.76 4.82 12.70
CA GLU A 152 23.63 3.64 12.65
C GLU A 152 23.39 2.76 11.42
N LYS A 153 22.12 2.51 11.07
CA LYS A 153 21.74 1.68 9.92
C LYS A 153 21.73 2.48 8.60
N GLY A 154 21.63 3.81 8.69
CA GLY A 154 21.50 4.73 7.55
C GLY A 154 20.18 4.56 6.80
N ILE A 155 19.08 4.37 7.53
CA ILE A 155 17.72 4.21 7.01
C ILE A 155 16.71 4.93 7.91
N THR A 156 15.71 5.56 7.32
CA THR A 156 14.55 6.11 8.04
C THR A 156 13.59 4.99 8.42
N ILE A 157 13.23 4.90 9.71
CA ILE A 157 12.44 3.84 10.34
C ILE A 157 11.04 4.34 10.68
N GLN A 158 10.94 5.52 11.32
CA GLN A 158 9.66 6.17 11.62
C GLN A 158 9.38 7.29 10.62
N SER A 159 8.10 7.54 10.32
CA SER A 159 7.71 8.70 9.51
C SER A 159 7.97 10.01 10.27
N ALA A 160 8.71 10.94 9.66
CA ALA A 160 9.07 12.22 10.25
C ALA A 160 8.19 13.33 9.66
N ALA A 161 7.40 14.01 10.49
CA ALA A 161 6.49 15.07 10.07
C ALA A 161 7.08 16.45 10.44
N THR A 162 7.07 17.40 9.50
CA THR A 162 7.58 18.76 9.73
C THR A 162 6.82 19.81 8.92
N PHE A 163 6.61 20.97 9.53
CA PHE A 163 6.02 22.15 8.89
C PHE A 163 7.09 23.05 8.25
N CYS A 164 6.98 23.35 6.96
CA CYS A 164 7.87 24.27 6.24
C CYS A 164 7.13 25.30 5.39
N ASP A 165 7.71 26.50 5.24
CA ASP A 165 7.14 27.59 4.43
C ASP A 165 7.95 27.72 3.14
N TRP A 166 7.28 27.67 1.99
CA TRP A 166 7.91 27.87 0.67
C TRP A 166 7.48 29.20 0.07
N LYS A 167 8.45 29.99 -0.38
CA LYS A 167 8.20 31.23 -1.12
C LYS A 167 8.35 30.97 -2.61
N LYS A 168 7.23 30.84 -3.30
CA LYS A 168 7.20 30.63 -4.75
C LYS A 168 7.10 31.96 -5.47
N LYS A 169 7.94 32.17 -6.48
CA LYS A 169 7.83 33.30 -7.39
C LYS A 169 6.84 32.97 -8.50
N ASN A 170 5.78 33.75 -8.62
CA ASN A 170 4.86 33.65 -9.75
C ASN A 170 5.43 34.35 -11.00
N ILE A 171 4.77 34.15 -12.13
CA ILE A 171 5.21 34.64 -13.46
C ILE A 171 5.40 36.17 -13.45
N ASP A 172 4.59 36.89 -12.69
CA ASP A 172 4.65 38.36 -12.52
C ASP A 172 5.73 38.83 -11.54
N GLY A 173 6.60 37.93 -11.04
CA GLY A 173 7.67 38.23 -10.07
C GLY A 173 7.21 38.39 -8.62
N VAL A 174 5.91 38.30 -8.35
CA VAL A 174 5.34 38.37 -6.99
C VAL A 174 5.67 37.07 -6.23
N GLU A 175 6.18 37.20 -5.00
CA GLU A 175 6.39 36.07 -4.09
C GLU A 175 5.10 35.72 -3.34
N GLU A 176 4.64 34.49 -3.50
CA GLU A 176 3.55 33.91 -2.73
C GLU A 176 4.08 32.87 -1.73
N MET A 177 3.59 32.94 -0.50
CA MET A 177 3.93 32.00 0.56
C MET A 177 2.94 30.82 0.55
N PHE A 178 3.49 29.61 0.49
CA PHE A 178 2.81 28.34 0.64
C PHE A 178 3.29 27.64 1.92
N HIS A 179 2.39 26.88 2.53
CA HIS A 179 2.63 26.14 3.77
C HIS A 179 2.62 24.64 3.45
N PHE A 180 3.72 23.96 3.75
CA PHE A 180 3.90 22.54 3.48
C PHE A 180 3.91 21.76 4.80
N ASN A 181 2.97 20.82 4.94
CA ASN A 181 3.08 19.73 5.90
C ASN A 181 3.80 18.57 5.20
N LEU A 182 5.10 18.44 5.47
CA LEU A 182 5.96 17.41 4.88
C LEU A 182 6.03 16.18 5.78
N ILE A 183 5.76 15.00 5.23
CA ILE A 183 5.99 13.71 5.89
C ILE A 183 7.06 12.94 5.10
N ASP A 184 8.22 12.71 5.70
CA ASP A 184 9.19 11.75 5.16
C ASP A 184 8.74 10.33 5.51
N THR A 185 8.82 9.41 4.55
CA THR A 185 8.29 8.05 4.69
C THR A 185 9.41 7.00 4.60
N PRO A 186 9.38 5.93 5.41
CA PRO A 186 10.36 4.85 5.32
C PRO A 186 10.43 4.24 3.91
N GLY A 187 11.64 3.93 3.46
CA GLY A 187 11.84 3.24 2.16
C GLY A 187 11.84 1.72 2.24
N HIS A 188 11.92 1.17 3.46
CA HIS A 188 12.17 -0.25 3.69
C HIS A 188 10.85 -1.01 3.85
N ILE A 189 10.79 -2.24 3.32
CA ILE A 189 9.54 -3.01 3.28
C ILE A 189 9.05 -3.43 4.67
N ASP A 190 9.97 -3.75 5.58
CA ASP A 190 9.68 -4.00 7.00
C ASP A 190 8.85 -2.89 7.66
N PHE A 191 8.93 -1.64 7.20
CA PHE A 191 8.18 -0.50 7.73
C PHE A 191 7.04 -0.03 6.79
N THR A 192 6.48 -0.94 5.95
CA THR A 192 5.37 -0.60 5.04
C THR A 192 4.18 0.07 5.72
N ILE A 193 3.92 -0.25 7.00
CA ILE A 193 2.81 0.32 7.77
C ILE A 193 2.96 1.82 8.01
N GLU A 194 4.18 2.33 8.18
CA GLU A 194 4.45 3.78 8.26
C GLU A 194 4.16 4.47 6.92
N VAL A 195 4.38 3.78 5.80
CA VAL A 195 4.07 4.27 4.45
C VAL A 195 2.55 4.27 4.21
N GLU A 196 1.83 3.20 4.56
CA GLU A 196 0.35 3.15 4.52
C GLU A 196 -0.26 4.28 5.35
N ARG A 197 0.32 4.51 6.55
CA ARG A 197 -0.08 5.54 7.52
C ARG A 197 0.11 6.95 6.99
N ALA A 198 1.28 7.24 6.43
CA ALA A 198 1.55 8.52 5.80
C ALA A 198 0.61 8.73 4.60
N LEU A 199 0.58 7.80 3.64
CA LEU A 199 -0.21 7.95 2.41
C LEU A 199 -1.72 8.09 2.67
N ARG A 200 -2.28 7.48 3.71
CA ARG A 200 -3.69 7.67 4.11
C ARG A 200 -4.02 9.10 4.56
N VAL A 201 -3.01 9.87 4.96
CA VAL A 201 -3.10 11.18 5.61
C VAL A 201 -2.62 12.32 4.72
N LEU A 202 -2.01 12.00 3.58
CA LEU A 202 -1.48 12.98 2.65
C LEU A 202 -2.47 13.31 1.53
N ASP A 203 -2.36 14.51 0.98
CA ASP A 203 -3.16 14.95 -0.18
C ASP A 203 -2.39 14.81 -1.48
N GLY A 204 -1.05 14.78 -1.42
CA GLY A 204 -0.19 14.45 -2.56
C GLY A 204 1.13 13.83 -2.14
N ALA A 205 1.88 13.30 -3.10
CA ALA A 205 3.20 12.71 -2.85
C ALA A 205 4.23 13.07 -3.93
N VAL A 206 5.50 13.15 -3.51
CA VAL A 206 6.66 13.16 -4.40
C VAL A 206 7.25 11.76 -4.41
N MET A 207 7.09 11.05 -5.52
CA MET A 207 7.67 9.74 -5.76
C MET A 207 9.10 9.90 -6.26
N VAL A 208 10.10 9.63 -5.43
CA VAL A 208 11.51 9.73 -5.81
C VAL A 208 12.00 8.43 -6.44
N LEU A 209 12.74 8.52 -7.54
CA LEU A 209 13.38 7.39 -8.23
C LEU A 209 14.87 7.67 -8.43
N CYS A 210 15.67 6.62 -8.61
CA CYS A 210 17.09 6.73 -8.96
C CYS A 210 17.27 6.84 -10.48
N ALA A 211 18.06 7.82 -10.95
CA ALA A 211 18.36 7.99 -12.38
C ALA A 211 19.09 6.81 -13.04
N VAL A 212 19.75 5.95 -12.26
CA VAL A 212 20.48 4.77 -12.75
C VAL A 212 19.57 3.53 -12.75
N SER A 213 18.99 3.22 -11.59
CA SER A 213 18.21 2.00 -11.33
C SER A 213 16.75 2.09 -11.80
N GLY A 214 16.17 3.29 -11.85
CA GLY A 214 14.80 3.53 -12.29
C GLY A 214 13.73 2.92 -11.37
N VAL A 215 12.81 2.13 -11.94
CA VAL A 215 11.69 1.50 -11.21
C VAL A 215 12.10 0.14 -10.66
N GLN A 216 12.19 0.06 -9.33
CA GLN A 216 12.52 -1.14 -8.56
C GLN A 216 11.26 -1.77 -7.91
N SER A 217 11.38 -2.98 -7.38
CA SER A 217 10.26 -3.75 -6.78
C SER A 217 9.44 -2.95 -5.77
N GLN A 218 10.09 -2.28 -4.82
CA GLN A 218 9.42 -1.50 -3.77
C GLN A 218 8.77 -0.23 -4.32
N THR A 219 9.26 0.33 -5.43
CA THR A 219 8.59 1.43 -6.14
C THR A 219 7.22 0.98 -6.65
N ILE A 220 7.09 -0.27 -7.09
CA ILE A 220 5.80 -0.88 -7.47
C ILE A 220 4.90 -1.05 -6.23
N THR A 221 5.45 -1.47 -5.09
CA THR A 221 4.70 -1.57 -3.83
C THR A 221 4.18 -0.21 -3.37
N VAL A 222 5.02 0.83 -3.39
CA VAL A 222 4.65 2.22 -3.06
C VAL A 222 3.61 2.78 -4.05
N ASP A 223 3.75 2.53 -5.35
CA ASP A 223 2.73 2.90 -6.35
C ASP A 223 1.38 2.23 -6.08
N ARG A 224 1.36 0.93 -5.73
CA ARG A 224 0.13 0.22 -5.33
C ARG A 224 -0.52 0.86 -4.08
N GLN A 225 0.27 1.31 -3.12
CA GLN A 225 -0.23 2.00 -1.91
C GLN A 225 -0.80 3.38 -2.25
N MET A 226 -0.11 4.17 -3.07
CA MET A 226 -0.62 5.45 -3.58
C MET A 226 -1.93 5.28 -4.38
N LYS A 227 -2.00 4.25 -5.24
CA LYS A 227 -3.22 3.88 -5.98
C LYS A 227 -4.36 3.45 -5.06
N ARG A 228 -4.08 2.73 -3.96
CA ARG A 228 -5.10 2.32 -2.97
C ARG A 228 -5.75 3.52 -2.28
N TYR A 229 -4.97 4.56 -1.95
CA TYR A 229 -5.47 5.77 -1.29
C TYR A 229 -5.79 6.91 -2.25
N ASN A 230 -5.73 6.68 -3.57
CA ASN A 230 -6.01 7.68 -4.61
C ASN A 230 -5.16 8.96 -4.47
N VAL A 231 -3.88 8.83 -4.11
CA VAL A 231 -2.98 9.98 -3.85
C VAL A 231 -2.33 10.49 -5.16
N PRO A 232 -2.57 11.74 -5.58
CA PRO A 232 -1.87 12.40 -6.67
C PRO A 232 -0.36 12.48 -6.44
N ARG A 233 0.42 12.37 -7.50
CA ARG A 233 1.88 12.25 -7.38
C ARG A 233 2.65 12.99 -8.47
N ILE A 234 3.80 13.52 -8.08
CA ILE A 234 4.86 14.01 -8.97
C ILE A 234 6.01 12.99 -8.90
N SER A 235 6.61 12.63 -10.02
CA SER A 235 7.82 11.80 -10.01
C SER A 235 9.07 12.67 -10.03
N PHE A 236 10.05 12.38 -9.17
CA PHE A 236 11.33 13.06 -9.14
C PHE A 236 12.47 12.07 -9.39
N VAL A 237 13.14 12.19 -10.52
CA VAL A 237 14.32 11.40 -10.86
C VAL A 237 15.55 12.05 -10.23
N ASN A 238 16.01 11.46 -9.14
CA ASN A 238 17.13 11.91 -8.31
C ASN A 238 18.42 11.18 -8.69
N LYS A 239 19.56 11.64 -8.15
CA LYS A 239 20.91 11.12 -8.40
C LYS A 239 21.40 11.27 -9.86
N MET A 240 21.03 12.36 -10.52
CA MET A 240 21.53 12.73 -11.87
C MET A 240 23.05 12.93 -11.96
N ASP A 241 23.72 13.05 -10.81
CA ASP A 241 25.17 13.14 -10.62
C ASP A 241 25.91 11.80 -10.74
N ARG A 242 25.21 10.65 -10.65
CA ARG A 242 25.87 9.33 -10.75
C ARG A 242 26.22 8.98 -12.19
N MET A 243 27.34 8.26 -12.38
CA MET A 243 27.66 7.62 -13.65
C MET A 243 26.53 6.68 -14.10
N GLY A 244 26.25 6.66 -15.40
CA GLY A 244 25.15 5.89 -15.99
C GLY A 244 23.74 6.47 -15.73
N ALA A 245 23.62 7.70 -15.20
CA ALA A 245 22.34 8.35 -14.99
C ALA A 245 21.59 8.58 -16.32
N ASN A 246 20.44 7.93 -16.48
CA ASN A 246 19.57 8.09 -17.65
C ASN A 246 18.12 8.32 -17.18
N PRO A 247 17.66 9.58 -17.10
CA PRO A 247 16.33 9.87 -16.58
C PRO A 247 15.22 9.49 -17.56
N PHE A 248 15.49 9.43 -18.87
CA PHE A 248 14.49 9.00 -19.85
C PHE A 248 14.17 7.50 -19.71
N LYS A 249 15.19 6.66 -19.46
CA LYS A 249 14.99 5.25 -19.07
C LYS A 249 14.06 5.12 -17.85
N ALA A 250 14.16 6.01 -16.87
CA ALA A 250 13.27 6.01 -15.71
C ALA A 250 11.83 6.42 -16.09
N VAL A 251 11.63 7.39 -16.99
CA VAL A 251 10.30 7.75 -17.54
C VAL A 251 9.68 6.55 -18.29
N ASP A 252 10.43 5.89 -19.16
CA ASP A 252 9.95 4.74 -19.93
C ASP A 252 9.57 3.58 -19.00
N GLN A 253 10.38 3.34 -17.95
CA GLN A 253 10.06 2.33 -16.93
C GLN A 253 8.82 2.68 -16.08
N ILE A 254 8.54 3.97 -15.81
CA ILE A 254 7.29 4.38 -15.15
C ILE A 254 6.09 4.01 -16.05
N ASN A 255 6.16 4.34 -17.35
CA ASN A 255 5.11 4.01 -18.31
C ASN A 255 4.91 2.50 -18.43
N HIS A 256 5.97 1.71 -18.59
CA HIS A 256 5.85 0.26 -18.81
C HIS A 256 5.65 -0.58 -17.54
N LYS A 257 6.41 -0.34 -16.46
CA LYS A 257 6.37 -1.16 -15.23
C LYS A 257 5.25 -0.72 -14.28
N LEU A 258 5.03 0.59 -14.11
CA LEU A 258 3.97 1.13 -13.22
C LEU A 258 2.63 1.33 -13.93
N LYS A 259 2.62 1.35 -15.27
CA LYS A 259 1.42 1.59 -16.10
C LYS A 259 0.75 2.92 -15.73
N LEU A 260 1.57 3.95 -15.59
CA LEU A 260 1.17 5.35 -15.38
C LEU A 260 1.53 6.13 -16.64
N ASN A 261 0.61 6.94 -17.17
CA ASN A 261 0.97 7.89 -18.22
C ASN A 261 1.84 8.99 -17.58
N ALA A 262 3.12 9.01 -17.94
CA ALA A 262 4.11 9.90 -17.36
C ALA A 262 5.03 10.47 -18.43
N ALA A 263 5.16 11.80 -18.45
CA ALA A 263 6.09 12.49 -19.33
C ALA A 263 7.00 13.45 -18.56
N ALA A 264 8.20 13.64 -19.10
CA ALA A 264 9.14 14.61 -18.59
C ALA A 264 8.62 16.03 -18.82
N ILE A 265 8.60 16.86 -17.77
CA ILE A 265 8.37 18.32 -17.90
C ILE A 265 9.68 19.11 -17.85
N GLN A 266 10.81 18.40 -17.71
CA GLN A 266 12.17 18.92 -17.70
C GLN A 266 13.11 18.07 -18.56
N VAL A 267 14.19 18.69 -19.08
CA VAL A 267 15.31 17.99 -19.74
C VAL A 267 16.61 18.38 -19.03
N PRO A 268 17.53 17.45 -18.73
CA PRO A 268 18.76 17.79 -18.00
C PRO A 268 19.77 18.51 -18.91
N ILE A 269 20.53 19.44 -18.33
CA ILE A 269 21.66 20.10 -18.99
C ILE A 269 22.95 19.43 -18.52
N GLY A 270 23.53 18.60 -19.39
CA GLY A 270 24.58 17.65 -19.04
C GLY A 270 24.05 16.44 -18.24
N GLY A 271 24.96 15.58 -17.81
CA GLY A 271 24.68 14.43 -16.96
C GLY A 271 25.93 14.05 -16.15
N GLU A 272 25.77 13.18 -15.15
CA GLU A 272 26.84 12.75 -14.26
C GLU A 272 27.50 13.98 -13.58
N ASP A 273 28.83 14.00 -13.42
CA ASP A 273 29.58 15.15 -12.89
C ASP A 273 29.33 16.46 -13.68
N ASN A 274 28.96 16.36 -14.97
CA ASN A 274 28.68 17.50 -15.84
C ASN A 274 27.24 18.03 -15.74
N PHE A 275 26.40 17.48 -14.86
CA PHE A 275 25.03 17.96 -14.65
C PHE A 275 25.02 19.38 -14.06
N LYS A 276 24.58 20.38 -14.84
CA LYS A 276 24.64 21.81 -14.49
C LYS A 276 23.29 22.44 -14.18
N GLY A 277 22.22 21.92 -14.78
CA GLY A 277 20.92 22.57 -14.76
C GLY A 277 19.83 21.73 -15.42
N VAL A 278 18.64 22.31 -15.57
CA VAL A 278 17.50 21.70 -16.26
C VAL A 278 16.83 22.71 -17.18
N VAL A 279 16.30 22.26 -18.32
CA VAL A 279 15.43 23.04 -19.20
C VAL A 279 13.98 22.78 -18.78
N ASP A 280 13.23 23.83 -18.48
CA ASP A 280 11.78 23.80 -18.26
C ASP A 280 11.06 23.79 -19.62
N LEU A 281 10.36 22.70 -19.96
CA LEU A 281 9.70 22.53 -21.26
C LEU A 281 8.42 23.36 -21.41
N LEU A 282 7.81 23.79 -20.30
CA LEU A 282 6.58 24.57 -20.28
C LEU A 282 6.86 26.02 -20.66
N ARG A 283 7.94 26.58 -20.09
CA ARG A 283 8.42 27.93 -20.36
C ARG A 283 9.46 28.02 -21.47
N MET A 284 10.09 26.91 -21.86
CA MET A 284 11.27 26.84 -22.75
C MET A 284 12.41 27.74 -22.25
N LYS A 285 12.79 27.58 -20.97
CA LYS A 285 13.89 28.32 -20.34
C LYS A 285 14.90 27.34 -19.73
N ALA A 286 16.18 27.66 -19.81
CA ALA A 286 17.22 26.94 -19.08
C ALA A 286 17.34 27.49 -17.65
N ILE A 287 17.46 26.58 -16.68
CA ILE A 287 17.58 26.88 -15.25
C ILE A 287 18.91 26.30 -14.77
N TYR A 288 19.84 27.19 -14.39
CA TYR A 288 21.14 26.84 -13.82
C TYR A 288 21.13 27.05 -12.31
N PHE A 289 21.82 26.16 -11.60
CA PHE A 289 21.96 26.19 -10.15
C PHE A 289 23.40 26.59 -9.82
N GLU A 290 23.59 27.88 -9.52
CA GLU A 290 24.87 28.50 -9.22
C GLU A 290 24.98 28.82 -7.71
N GLY A 291 26.19 29.20 -7.26
CA GLY A 291 26.46 29.57 -5.87
C GLY A 291 26.58 28.39 -4.90
N GLU A 292 26.86 28.72 -3.63
CA GLU A 292 27.04 27.74 -2.57
C GLU A 292 25.72 26.99 -2.30
N GLN A 293 25.78 25.65 -2.31
CA GLN A 293 24.64 24.74 -2.18
C GLN A 293 23.47 25.04 -3.15
N GLY A 294 23.77 25.57 -4.34
CA GLY A 294 22.80 25.78 -5.41
C GLY A 294 21.71 26.82 -5.09
N THR A 295 22.01 27.76 -4.19
CA THR A 295 21.08 28.78 -3.70
C THR A 295 20.78 29.88 -4.72
N THR A 296 21.68 30.12 -5.69
CA THR A 296 21.49 31.13 -6.74
C THR A 296 20.92 30.48 -7.98
N ILE A 297 19.60 30.65 -8.19
CA ILE A 297 18.93 30.18 -9.39
C ILE A 297 19.10 31.22 -10.50
N ARG A 298 19.65 30.79 -11.63
CA ARG A 298 19.78 31.62 -12.84
C ARG A 298 18.91 31.04 -13.95
N GLU A 299 17.81 31.71 -14.25
CA GLU A 299 16.98 31.41 -15.43
C GLU A 299 17.50 32.18 -16.66
N THR A 300 17.61 31.51 -17.80
CA THR A 300 17.96 32.12 -19.10
C THR A 300 17.04 31.63 -20.22
N ASP A 301 16.68 32.53 -21.13
CA ASP A 301 15.92 32.18 -22.35
C ASP A 301 16.78 31.43 -23.38
N GLU A 302 18.10 31.55 -23.28
CA GLU A 302 19.05 30.80 -24.11
C GLU A 302 19.19 29.35 -23.60
N ILE A 303 18.70 28.40 -24.41
CA ILE A 303 18.87 26.96 -24.22
C ILE A 303 20.16 26.50 -24.95
N PRO A 304 21.00 25.65 -24.35
CA PRO A 304 22.19 25.10 -25.00
C PRO A 304 21.89 24.41 -26.35
N PRO A 305 22.65 24.67 -27.43
CA PRO A 305 22.36 24.14 -28.78
C PRO A 305 22.36 22.60 -28.88
N ASP A 306 23.10 21.94 -28.00
CA ASP A 306 23.17 20.49 -27.84
C ASP A 306 21.91 19.89 -27.18
N VAL A 307 21.23 20.66 -26.32
CA VAL A 307 20.03 20.21 -25.60
C VAL A 307 18.74 20.65 -26.32
N LEU A 308 18.77 21.74 -27.10
CA LEU A 308 17.60 22.30 -27.77
C LEU A 308 16.79 21.28 -28.62
N PRO A 309 17.38 20.44 -29.48
CA PRO A 309 16.62 19.46 -30.27
C PRO A 309 15.88 18.45 -29.39
N ILE A 310 16.53 18.01 -28.30
CA ILE A 310 15.96 17.08 -27.31
C ILE A 310 14.81 17.76 -26.56
N ALA A 311 14.95 19.04 -26.21
CA ALA A 311 13.89 19.80 -25.56
C ALA A 311 12.64 19.95 -26.46
N GLU A 312 12.81 20.22 -27.75
CA GLU A 312 11.70 20.31 -28.72
C GLU A 312 11.03 18.96 -28.99
N GLU A 313 11.80 17.86 -29.06
CA GLU A 313 11.27 16.50 -29.16
C GLU A 313 10.47 16.14 -27.90
N ARG A 314 11.04 16.31 -26.71
CA ARG A 314 10.38 15.97 -25.45
C ARG A 314 9.19 16.88 -25.13
N LYS A 315 9.18 18.13 -25.60
CA LYS A 315 8.00 19.00 -25.51
C LYS A 315 6.84 18.50 -26.38
N ARG A 316 7.09 17.97 -27.58
CA ARG A 316 6.05 17.32 -28.40
C ARG A 316 5.49 16.09 -27.71
N MET A 317 6.36 15.19 -27.24
CA MET A 317 5.96 14.01 -26.46
C MET A 317 5.16 14.37 -25.19
N LEU A 318 5.49 15.48 -24.51
CA LEU A 318 4.73 15.98 -23.37
C LEU A 318 3.31 16.43 -23.77
N ILE A 319 3.17 17.16 -24.88
CA ILE A 319 1.86 17.62 -25.36
C ILE A 319 1.02 16.42 -25.81
N GLU A 320 1.60 15.47 -26.53
CA GLU A 320 0.97 14.20 -26.92
C GLU A 320 0.50 13.41 -25.70
N ALA A 321 1.38 13.19 -24.72
CA ALA A 321 1.06 12.43 -23.50
C ALA A 321 -0.02 13.10 -22.64
N VAL A 322 -0.14 14.44 -22.66
CA VAL A 322 -1.23 15.16 -21.97
C VAL A 322 -2.52 15.16 -22.80
N ALA A 323 -2.45 15.22 -24.13
CA ALA A 323 -3.59 15.10 -25.03
C ALA A 323 -4.30 13.74 -24.89
N ASP A 324 -3.58 12.66 -24.61
CA ASP A 324 -4.15 11.33 -24.35
C ASP A 324 -5.07 11.26 -23.09
N VAL A 325 -5.05 12.28 -22.22
CA VAL A 325 -5.70 12.25 -20.89
C VAL A 325 -6.51 13.50 -20.51
N ASP A 326 -6.30 14.63 -21.18
CA ASP A 326 -7.03 15.89 -20.99
C ASP A 326 -7.73 16.32 -22.29
N ASP A 327 -9.07 16.42 -22.23
CA ASP A 327 -9.90 16.65 -23.41
C ASP A 327 -9.67 18.04 -24.05
N GLU A 328 -9.33 19.08 -23.26
CA GLU A 328 -9.04 20.44 -23.77
C GLU A 328 -7.74 20.46 -24.59
N ILE A 329 -6.71 19.75 -24.13
CA ILE A 329 -5.44 19.63 -24.86
C ILE A 329 -5.61 18.69 -26.07
N ALA A 330 -6.45 17.66 -25.98
CA ALA A 330 -6.77 16.79 -27.11
C ALA A 330 -7.40 17.56 -28.28
N GLU A 331 -8.39 18.42 -28.03
CA GLU A 331 -9.01 19.26 -29.05
C GLU A 331 -7.99 20.21 -29.71
N LEU A 332 -7.15 20.88 -28.91
CA LEU A 332 -6.10 21.76 -29.44
C LEU A 332 -5.06 21.01 -30.29
N PHE A 333 -4.67 19.82 -29.86
CA PHE A 333 -3.71 18.98 -30.57
C PHE A 333 -4.26 18.48 -31.91
N LEU A 334 -5.52 18.04 -31.95
CA LEU A 334 -6.21 17.62 -33.18
C LEU A 334 -6.40 18.77 -34.18
N ASP A 335 -6.57 20.00 -33.68
CA ASP A 335 -6.63 21.22 -34.49
C ASP A 335 -5.25 21.75 -34.94
N GLU A 336 -4.16 21.02 -34.67
CA GLU A 336 -2.76 21.43 -34.90
C GLU A 336 -2.37 22.76 -34.19
N LYS A 337 -3.08 23.12 -33.11
CA LYS A 337 -2.84 24.35 -32.32
C LYS A 337 -1.90 24.08 -31.15
N VAL A 338 -0.83 24.86 -31.04
CA VAL A 338 0.09 24.79 -29.91
C VAL A 338 -0.60 25.35 -28.65
N PRO A 339 -0.75 24.56 -27.56
CA PRO A 339 -1.37 25.04 -26.33
C PRO A 339 -0.49 26.09 -25.63
N THR A 340 -1.11 27.08 -25.00
CA THR A 340 -0.38 28.08 -24.20
C THR A 340 0.19 27.46 -22.93
N THR A 341 1.28 28.05 -22.39
CA THR A 341 1.89 27.59 -21.13
C THR A 341 0.88 27.57 -19.96
N ALA A 342 -0.07 28.50 -19.92
CA ALA A 342 -1.12 28.54 -18.91
C ALA A 342 -2.11 27.36 -19.05
N GLN A 343 -2.57 27.05 -20.26
CA GLN A 343 -3.45 25.91 -20.54
C GLN A 343 -2.74 24.58 -20.25
N LEU A 344 -1.50 24.41 -20.71
CA LEU A 344 -0.74 23.19 -20.48
C LEU A 344 -0.47 22.96 -18.99
N LYS A 345 -0.17 24.03 -18.23
CA LYS A 345 -0.03 23.98 -16.76
C LYS A 345 -1.34 23.60 -16.06
N ALA A 346 -2.47 24.17 -16.50
CA ALA A 346 -3.79 23.83 -15.96
C ALA A 346 -4.16 22.36 -16.26
N ALA A 347 -3.94 21.89 -17.49
CA ALA A 347 -4.18 20.50 -17.90
C ALA A 347 -3.33 19.50 -17.09
N ILE A 348 -2.03 19.77 -16.93
CA ILE A 348 -1.16 18.93 -16.08
C ILE A 348 -1.67 18.90 -14.63
N ARG A 349 -2.11 20.03 -14.06
CA ARG A 349 -2.73 20.04 -12.71
C ARG A 349 -3.99 19.17 -12.67
N ARG A 350 -4.96 19.40 -13.57
CA ARG A 350 -6.22 18.62 -13.66
C ARG A 350 -5.97 17.12 -13.75
N THR A 351 -5.07 16.71 -14.65
CA THR A 351 -4.75 15.30 -14.90
C THR A 351 -3.93 14.65 -13.80
N THR A 352 -3.09 15.41 -13.09
CA THR A 352 -2.34 14.94 -11.91
C THR A 352 -3.28 14.69 -10.74
N ILE A 353 -4.15 15.65 -10.42
CA ILE A 353 -5.18 15.50 -9.37
C ILE A 353 -6.17 14.38 -9.73
N GLY A 354 -6.55 14.27 -11.00
CA GLY A 354 -7.38 13.18 -11.53
C GLY A 354 -6.69 11.81 -11.65
N LEU A 355 -5.44 11.66 -11.19
CA LEU A 355 -4.64 10.42 -11.23
C LEU A 355 -4.37 9.83 -12.63
N LYS A 356 -4.66 10.58 -13.70
CA LYS A 356 -4.48 10.14 -15.09
C LYS A 356 -3.03 10.31 -15.57
N PHE A 357 -2.37 11.38 -15.12
CA PHE A 357 -1.02 11.77 -15.52
C PHE A 357 -0.09 11.85 -14.32
N THR A 358 1.22 11.75 -14.56
CA THR A 358 2.26 11.99 -13.54
C THR A 358 3.41 12.78 -14.17
N PRO A 359 3.59 14.07 -13.82
CA PRO A 359 4.71 14.86 -14.34
C PRO A 359 6.03 14.33 -13.75
N VAL A 360 7.06 14.22 -14.60
CA VAL A 360 8.40 13.79 -14.20
C VAL A 360 9.38 14.96 -14.20
N MET A 361 9.97 15.18 -13.04
CA MET A 361 11.01 16.18 -12.72
C MET A 361 12.37 15.48 -12.57
N MET A 362 13.48 16.23 -12.71
CA MET A 362 14.83 15.66 -12.73
C MET A 362 15.82 16.51 -11.92
N GLY A 363 16.75 15.86 -11.19
CA GLY A 363 17.75 16.59 -10.41
C GLY A 363 18.69 15.72 -9.58
N SER A 364 19.44 16.37 -8.69
CA SER A 364 20.28 15.73 -7.68
C SER A 364 20.18 16.46 -6.35
N ALA A 365 19.63 15.76 -5.36
CA ALA A 365 19.62 16.20 -3.97
C ALA A 365 21.01 16.15 -3.31
N LEU A 366 21.98 15.43 -3.88
CA LEU A 366 23.36 15.43 -3.36
C LEU A 366 24.15 16.63 -3.90
N ALA A 367 24.08 16.87 -5.22
CA ALA A 367 24.76 17.98 -5.87
C ALA A 367 24.07 19.34 -5.66
N ASN A 368 22.92 19.39 -4.97
CA ASN A 368 22.12 20.60 -4.69
C ASN A 368 21.54 21.25 -5.96
N LYS A 369 20.99 20.46 -6.89
CA LYS A 369 20.50 20.93 -8.20
C LYS A 369 19.11 20.35 -8.53
N GLY A 370 18.20 21.19 -9.03
CA GLY A 370 16.90 20.75 -9.54
C GLY A 370 15.78 20.62 -8.51
N LEU A 371 16.03 20.84 -7.22
CA LEU A 371 15.00 20.63 -6.19
C LEU A 371 14.04 21.82 -6.02
N GLN A 372 14.49 23.06 -6.21
CA GLN A 372 13.60 24.23 -6.09
C GLN A 372 12.47 24.19 -7.14
N PRO A 373 12.72 23.83 -8.43
CA PRO A 373 11.63 23.55 -9.37
C PRO A 373 10.66 22.44 -8.92
N VAL A 374 11.11 21.44 -8.14
CA VAL A 374 10.21 20.40 -7.59
C VAL A 374 9.30 21.01 -6.53
N LEU A 375 9.79 21.93 -5.69
CA LEU A 375 8.96 22.65 -4.72
C LEU A 375 7.94 23.57 -5.41
N ASP A 376 8.31 24.21 -6.51
CA ASP A 376 7.37 24.99 -7.31
C ASP A 376 6.33 24.11 -8.01
N ALA A 377 6.75 22.96 -8.54
CA ALA A 377 5.87 21.94 -9.12
C ALA A 377 4.91 21.34 -8.08
N VAL A 378 5.32 21.20 -6.82
CA VAL A 378 4.44 20.81 -5.71
C VAL A 378 3.33 21.84 -5.48
N CYS A 379 3.64 23.14 -5.48
CA CYS A 379 2.60 24.18 -5.41
C CYS A 379 1.66 24.12 -6.63
N ASP A 380 2.21 23.92 -7.83
CA ASP A 380 1.49 24.04 -9.09
C ASP A 380 0.63 22.81 -9.45
N TYR A 381 1.08 21.57 -9.17
CA TYR A 381 0.44 20.35 -9.66
C TYR A 381 -0.14 19.43 -8.57
N LEU A 382 0.36 19.48 -7.33
CA LEU A 382 -0.26 18.74 -6.23
C LEU A 382 -1.49 19.50 -5.69
N PRO A 383 -2.50 18.76 -5.20
CA PRO A 383 -3.74 19.37 -4.74
C PRO A 383 -3.58 20.11 -3.41
N ASP A 384 -4.51 21.00 -3.15
CA ASP A 384 -4.79 21.50 -1.81
C ASP A 384 -5.87 20.63 -1.10
N PRO A 385 -6.04 20.72 0.23
CA PRO A 385 -6.93 19.82 0.97
C PRO A 385 -8.42 19.92 0.58
N SER A 386 -8.85 20.97 -0.13
CA SER A 386 -10.22 21.16 -0.61
C SER A 386 -10.51 20.50 -1.96
N GLU A 387 -9.47 20.09 -2.70
CA GLU A 387 -9.59 19.39 -3.98
C GLU A 387 -9.62 17.85 -3.81
N VAL A 388 -9.18 17.32 -2.66
CA VAL A 388 -9.11 15.87 -2.40
C VAL A 388 -10.40 15.33 -1.76
N PRO A 389 -11.08 14.34 -2.37
CA PRO A 389 -12.32 13.76 -1.85
C PRO A 389 -12.05 12.87 -0.62
N ASN A 390 -12.30 13.41 0.58
CA ASN A 390 -12.13 12.70 1.83
C ASN A 390 -13.45 12.11 2.34
N LEU A 391 -13.47 10.81 2.64
CA LEU A 391 -14.66 10.08 3.10
C LEU A 391 -14.49 9.59 4.55
N ALA A 392 -15.57 9.74 5.33
CA ALA A 392 -15.81 9.08 6.61
C ALA A 392 -16.98 8.09 6.51
N LEU A 393 -17.17 7.26 7.54
CA LEU A 393 -18.23 6.27 7.66
C LEU A 393 -19.19 6.68 8.79
N ASP A 394 -20.49 6.76 8.52
CA ASP A 394 -21.53 7.10 9.50
C ASP A 394 -22.01 5.83 10.24
N GLN A 395 -21.58 5.64 11.50
CA GLN A 395 -21.96 4.46 12.29
C GLN A 395 -23.48 4.33 12.48
N ARG A 396 -24.24 5.45 12.51
CA ARG A 396 -25.71 5.41 12.65
C ARG A 396 -26.42 4.94 11.38
N LYS A 397 -25.73 4.92 10.23
CA LYS A 397 -26.27 4.51 8.92
C LYS A 397 -25.54 3.31 8.35
N ALA A 398 -25.19 2.34 9.20
CA ALA A 398 -24.50 1.10 8.80
C ALA A 398 -23.23 1.36 7.96
N GLU A 399 -22.40 2.28 8.45
CA GLU A 399 -21.12 2.68 7.83
C GLU A 399 -21.25 3.29 6.42
N ALA A 400 -22.40 3.90 6.10
CA ALA A 400 -22.57 4.63 4.86
C ALA A 400 -21.48 5.72 4.68
N PRO A 401 -20.87 5.84 3.48
CA PRO A 401 -19.82 6.82 3.22
C PRO A 401 -20.39 8.24 3.17
N VAL A 402 -19.73 9.16 3.89
CA VAL A 402 -20.06 10.59 3.96
C VAL A 402 -18.83 11.39 3.58
N ALA A 403 -18.99 12.33 2.64
CA ALA A 403 -17.92 13.26 2.28
C ALA A 403 -17.66 14.26 3.42
N LEU A 404 -16.40 14.38 3.83
CA LEU A 404 -15.93 15.41 4.75
C LEU A 404 -15.56 16.68 3.99
N VAL A 405 -15.75 17.81 4.65
CA VAL A 405 -15.52 19.13 4.06
C VAL A 405 -14.48 19.87 4.89
N PRO A 406 -13.38 20.36 4.30
CA PRO A 406 -12.38 21.12 5.04
C PRO A 406 -12.87 22.54 5.32
N TYR A 407 -13.81 22.69 6.25
CA TYR A 407 -14.35 23.98 6.66
C TYR A 407 -14.38 24.11 8.18
N ASN A 408 -13.84 25.23 8.67
CA ASN A 408 -13.50 25.45 10.08
C ASN A 408 -14.71 25.58 11.02
N THR A 409 -15.88 25.95 10.48
CA THR A 409 -17.13 26.14 11.25
C THR A 409 -17.97 24.87 11.39
N LEU A 410 -17.66 23.83 10.62
CA LEU A 410 -18.33 22.53 10.72
C LEU A 410 -17.88 21.77 11.98
N PRO A 411 -18.63 20.74 12.44
CA PRO A 411 -18.24 19.98 13.62
C PRO A 411 -16.94 19.20 13.38
N PHE A 412 -16.11 19.13 14.42
CA PHE A 412 -14.74 18.61 14.34
C PHE A 412 -14.68 17.12 13.96
N VAL A 413 -13.80 16.79 13.00
CA VAL A 413 -13.38 15.43 12.66
C VAL A 413 -11.87 15.41 12.41
N GLY A 414 -11.14 14.61 13.19
CA GLY A 414 -9.70 14.41 13.04
C GLY A 414 -9.29 12.95 13.15
N LEU A 415 -8.20 12.58 12.49
CA LEU A 415 -7.63 11.21 12.49
C LEU A 415 -6.28 11.20 13.19
N ALA A 416 -6.13 10.42 14.26
CA ALA A 416 -4.83 10.09 14.82
C ALA A 416 -4.11 9.10 13.91
N PHE A 417 -2.92 9.42 13.45
CA PHE A 417 -2.16 8.57 12.53
C PHE A 417 -0.83 8.09 13.11
N LYS A 418 0.05 8.99 13.54
CA LYS A 418 1.33 8.66 14.19
C LYS A 418 1.21 8.85 15.70
N LEU A 419 1.78 7.91 16.45
CA LEU A 419 2.05 8.04 17.89
C LEU A 419 3.55 8.10 18.10
N GLU A 420 4.00 8.97 19.01
CA GLU A 420 5.40 9.16 19.33
C GLU A 420 5.51 9.42 20.84
N GLU A 421 6.40 8.74 21.56
CA GLU A 421 6.64 9.03 22.98
C GLU A 421 7.93 9.82 23.09
N SER A 422 7.82 11.08 23.50
CA SER A 422 8.96 11.96 23.78
C SER A 422 9.28 11.94 25.27
N ASN A 423 10.43 12.48 25.67
CA ASN A 423 10.78 12.72 27.07
C ASN A 423 9.74 13.60 27.81
N PHE A 424 8.93 14.34 27.06
CA PHE A 424 7.84 15.19 27.55
C PHE A 424 6.46 14.47 27.60
N GLY A 425 6.41 13.18 27.28
CA GLY A 425 5.21 12.34 27.25
C GLY A 425 4.76 11.97 25.83
N GLN A 426 3.61 11.27 25.76
CA GLN A 426 3.02 10.82 24.50
C GLN A 426 2.49 12.00 23.65
N LEU A 427 2.99 12.08 22.43
CA LEU A 427 2.52 12.91 21.32
C LEU A 427 1.64 12.05 20.40
N THR A 428 0.47 12.57 20.05
CA THR A 428 -0.42 12.00 19.04
C THR A 428 -0.52 12.96 17.88
N TYR A 429 -0.09 12.56 16.68
CA TYR A 429 -0.26 13.34 15.47
C TYR A 429 -1.65 13.15 14.89
N ILE A 430 -2.37 14.25 14.70
CA ILE A 430 -3.74 14.30 14.21
C ILE A 430 -3.77 15.15 12.93
N ARG A 431 -4.38 14.61 11.87
CA ARG A 431 -4.84 15.42 10.72
C ARG A 431 -6.28 15.84 10.95
N VAL A 432 -6.56 17.14 10.84
CA VAL A 432 -7.91 17.70 10.94
C VAL A 432 -8.53 17.72 9.54
N TYR A 433 -9.62 16.98 9.35
CA TYR A 433 -10.33 16.94 8.06
C TYR A 433 -11.48 17.95 7.98
N GLN A 434 -12.11 18.24 9.12
CA GLN A 434 -13.28 19.12 9.21
C GLN A 434 -13.30 19.82 10.59
N GLY A 435 -13.80 21.06 10.63
CA GLY A 435 -13.90 21.85 11.84
C GLY A 435 -12.56 22.39 12.34
N THR A 436 -12.52 22.77 13.61
CA THR A 436 -11.31 23.31 14.28
C THR A 436 -11.00 22.53 15.55
N LEU A 437 -9.71 22.31 15.81
CA LEU A 437 -9.23 21.74 17.07
C LEU A 437 -8.66 22.85 17.94
N LYS A 438 -9.20 23.02 19.16
CA LYS A 438 -8.81 24.12 20.06
C LYS A 438 -8.20 23.61 21.36
N LYS A 439 -7.24 24.36 21.93
CA LYS A 439 -6.67 24.07 23.25
C LYS A 439 -7.77 24.00 24.31
N SER A 440 -7.71 23.00 25.20
CA SER A 440 -8.75 22.66 26.19
C SER A 440 -10.11 22.19 25.66
N MET A 441 -10.26 21.97 24.34
CA MET A 441 -11.46 21.33 23.77
C MET A 441 -11.62 19.90 24.28
N ASN A 442 -12.86 19.46 24.47
CA ASN A 442 -13.17 18.04 24.68
C ASN A 442 -13.52 17.42 23.33
N VAL A 443 -12.86 16.31 23.00
CA VAL A 443 -13.13 15.47 21.84
C VAL A 443 -13.58 14.09 22.29
N PHE A 444 -14.18 13.30 21.40
CA PHE A 444 -14.62 11.93 21.66
C PHE A 444 -13.91 10.98 20.69
N ASN A 445 -13.40 9.86 21.20
CA ASN A 445 -12.81 8.82 20.37
C ASN A 445 -13.90 7.87 19.86
N ALA A 446 -14.13 7.86 18.54
CA ALA A 446 -15.23 7.13 17.89
C ALA A 446 -15.12 5.59 17.98
N ARG A 447 -13.97 5.04 18.42
CA ARG A 447 -13.76 3.60 18.60
C ARG A 447 -14.24 3.09 19.97
N ASN A 448 -14.23 3.95 21.00
CA ASN A 448 -14.46 3.53 22.39
C ASN A 448 -15.33 4.50 23.22
N ASP A 449 -15.93 5.50 22.57
CA ASP A 449 -16.76 6.58 23.13
C ASP A 449 -16.15 7.33 24.33
N LYS A 450 -14.82 7.23 24.53
CA LYS A 450 -14.15 7.96 25.60
C LYS A 450 -13.99 9.43 25.23
N LYS A 451 -14.46 10.28 26.15
CA LYS A 451 -14.24 11.72 26.12
C LYS A 451 -12.81 12.03 26.57
N VAL A 452 -12.05 12.73 25.74
CA VAL A 452 -10.67 13.15 26.01
C VAL A 452 -10.60 14.68 25.93
N LYS A 453 -9.88 15.31 26.86
CA LYS A 453 -9.62 16.75 26.83
C LYS A 453 -8.24 17.00 26.22
N ILE A 454 -8.15 17.88 25.21
CA ILE A 454 -6.89 18.26 24.56
C ILE A 454 -6.15 19.30 25.43
N PRO A 455 -4.99 18.98 26.05
CA PRO A 455 -4.35 19.90 26.99
C PRO A 455 -3.51 20.97 26.28
N ARG A 456 -2.73 20.57 25.27
CA ARG A 456 -1.82 21.39 24.46
C ARG A 456 -1.83 20.87 23.03
N ILE A 457 -1.74 21.77 22.07
CA ILE A 457 -1.57 21.50 20.65
C ILE A 457 -0.23 22.11 20.24
N VAL A 458 0.57 21.37 19.49
CA VAL A 458 1.84 21.85 18.94
C VAL A 458 1.93 21.58 17.44
N ARG A 459 2.63 22.45 16.73
CA ARG A 459 3.19 22.17 15.40
C ARG A 459 4.62 21.68 15.59
N MET A 460 5.03 20.71 14.76
CA MET A 460 6.37 20.12 14.82
C MET A 460 7.27 20.79 13.78
N HIS A 461 8.36 21.37 14.25
CA HIS A 461 9.37 22.09 13.46
C HIS A 461 10.66 21.27 13.49
N SER A 462 10.67 20.13 12.80
CA SER A 462 11.67 19.08 12.99
C SER A 462 11.70 18.65 14.47
N ASN A 463 12.73 19.02 15.24
CA ASN A 463 12.87 18.65 16.64
C ASN A 463 12.37 19.74 17.63
N GLU A 464 11.90 20.87 17.12
CA GLU A 464 11.37 21.99 17.92
C GLU A 464 9.82 21.99 17.91
N MET A 465 9.22 22.47 19.00
CA MET A 465 7.77 22.44 19.21
C MET A 465 7.20 23.84 19.38
N GLU A 466 6.35 24.27 18.43
CA GLU A 466 5.64 25.55 18.50
C GLU A 466 4.23 25.31 19.10
N GLU A 467 3.91 25.93 20.23
CA GLU A 467 2.55 25.87 20.79
C GLU A 467 1.58 26.76 19.99
N VAL A 468 0.51 26.14 19.49
CA VAL A 468 -0.56 26.83 18.76
C VAL A 468 -1.88 26.78 19.56
N PRO A 469 -2.70 27.85 19.56
CA PRO A 469 -3.94 27.89 20.33
C PRO A 469 -5.06 27.06 19.67
N GLU A 470 -5.07 27.01 18.34
CA GLU A 470 -6.02 26.26 17.53
C GLU A 470 -5.41 25.84 16.19
N VAL A 471 -6.01 24.81 15.56
CA VAL A 471 -5.61 24.24 14.28
C VAL A 471 -6.85 24.03 13.42
N GLY A 472 -6.78 24.47 12.16
CA GLY A 472 -7.90 24.43 11.21
C GLY A 472 -8.00 23.14 10.40
N ALA A 473 -9.12 22.99 9.69
CA ALA A 473 -9.30 21.93 8.73
C ALA A 473 -8.26 22.00 7.61
N GLY A 474 -7.80 20.82 7.18
CA GLY A 474 -6.71 20.63 6.22
C GLY A 474 -5.32 20.51 6.87
N GLU A 475 -5.14 20.90 8.14
CA GLU A 475 -3.82 20.94 8.78
C GLU A 475 -3.48 19.67 9.58
N ILE A 476 -2.18 19.51 9.86
CA ILE A 476 -1.61 18.44 10.71
C ILE A 476 -1.02 19.09 11.97
N CYS A 477 -1.28 18.50 13.13
CA CYS A 477 -0.72 18.93 14.41
C CYS A 477 -0.44 17.74 15.32
N ALA A 478 0.37 17.94 16.38
CA ALA A 478 0.52 16.97 17.45
C ALA A 478 -0.17 17.45 18.75
N VAL A 479 -0.75 16.53 19.50
CA VAL A 479 -1.39 16.79 20.80
C VAL A 479 -0.75 15.95 21.90
N PHE A 480 -0.60 16.56 23.08
CA PHE A 480 0.01 15.91 24.25
C PHE A 480 -0.99 15.11 25.07
N GLY A 481 -0.56 13.97 25.62
CA GLY A 481 -1.27 13.28 26.72
C GLY A 481 -2.62 12.67 26.32
N VAL A 482 -2.83 12.44 25.03
CA VAL A 482 -4.01 11.77 24.49
C VAL A 482 -3.71 10.28 24.34
N ASP A 483 -4.24 9.45 25.24
CA ASP A 483 -4.14 7.99 25.11
C ASP A 483 -5.12 7.50 24.02
N CYS A 484 -4.55 7.01 22.93
CA CYS A 484 -5.24 6.45 21.78
C CYS A 484 -4.34 5.47 21.03
N ALA A 485 -4.91 4.77 20.06
CA ALA A 485 -4.17 3.93 19.11
C ALA A 485 -4.07 4.62 17.73
N SER A 486 -3.06 4.25 16.94
CA SER A 486 -3.00 4.67 15.54
C SER A 486 -4.29 4.28 14.79
N GLY A 487 -4.82 5.20 13.98
CA GLY A 487 -6.08 5.04 13.26
C GLY A 487 -7.34 5.32 14.08
N ASP A 488 -7.23 5.83 15.32
CA ASP A 488 -8.39 6.32 16.07
C ASP A 488 -8.92 7.63 15.44
N THR A 489 -10.25 7.72 15.30
CA THR A 489 -10.93 8.94 14.85
C THR A 489 -11.44 9.72 16.06
N PHE A 490 -11.17 11.03 16.09
CA PHE A 490 -11.70 11.95 17.09
C PHE A 490 -12.79 12.83 16.47
N THR A 491 -13.91 12.98 17.16
CA THR A 491 -15.00 13.88 16.79
C THR A 491 -15.38 14.82 17.93
N ASP A 492 -16.31 15.74 17.68
CA ASP A 492 -16.92 16.61 18.69
C ASP A 492 -17.89 15.89 19.66
N GLY A 493 -18.24 14.62 19.36
CA GLY A 493 -19.22 13.82 20.09
C GLY A 493 -20.66 13.94 19.58
N THR A 494 -20.96 14.84 18.64
CA THR A 494 -22.29 14.88 17.97
C THR A 494 -22.30 14.00 16.73
N LEU A 495 -21.19 14.01 15.98
CA LEU A 495 -20.98 13.22 14.78
C LEU A 495 -20.48 11.79 15.12
N PRO A 496 -21.22 10.74 14.74
CA PRO A 496 -20.85 9.33 14.93
C PRO A 496 -19.94 8.84 13.78
N TYR A 497 -18.99 9.69 13.37
CA TYR A 497 -18.18 9.46 12.18
C TYR A 497 -16.88 8.75 12.54
N THR A 498 -16.54 7.73 11.75
CA THR A 498 -15.27 6.99 11.85
C THR A 498 -14.57 7.04 10.50
N MET A 499 -13.28 7.32 10.47
CA MET A 499 -12.51 7.26 9.23
C MET A 499 -12.30 5.81 8.81
N SER A 500 -12.20 5.57 7.50
CA SER A 500 -11.89 4.24 6.96
C SER A 500 -10.60 3.67 7.57
N SER A 501 -10.63 2.40 7.95
CA SER A 501 -9.48 1.70 8.51
C SER A 501 -8.34 1.63 7.50
N MET A 502 -7.12 1.72 8.02
CA MET A 502 -5.90 1.50 7.25
C MET A 502 -5.77 0.02 6.88
N PHE A 503 -5.18 -0.27 5.72
CA PHE A 503 -4.79 -1.64 5.40
C PHE A 503 -3.61 -2.06 6.28
N VAL A 504 -3.85 -2.99 7.21
CA VAL A 504 -2.81 -3.60 8.05
C VAL A 504 -2.50 -4.99 7.51
N PRO A 505 -1.30 -5.24 6.95
CA PRO A 505 -0.90 -6.58 6.49
C PRO A 505 -0.81 -7.59 7.66
N GLU A 506 -0.99 -8.89 7.35
CA GLU A 506 -0.68 -9.95 8.34
C GLU A 506 0.85 -10.04 8.53
N PRO A 507 1.36 -10.13 9.78
CA PRO A 507 2.79 -10.32 10.03
C PRO A 507 3.25 -11.70 9.52
N VAL A 508 4.45 -11.74 8.93
CA VAL A 508 5.00 -12.93 8.24
C VAL A 508 6.05 -13.70 9.05
N ILE A 509 6.69 -13.02 10.01
CA ILE A 509 7.72 -13.57 10.89
C ILE A 509 7.27 -13.48 12.34
N SER A 510 7.54 -14.53 13.12
CA SER A 510 7.34 -14.55 14.58
C SER A 510 8.63 -14.94 15.27
N LEU A 511 8.86 -14.45 16.48
CA LEU A 511 10.06 -14.70 17.28
C LEU A 511 9.70 -14.74 18.77
N SER A 512 10.19 -15.73 19.51
CA SER A 512 10.05 -15.72 20.97
C SER A 512 11.04 -14.74 21.60
N ILE A 513 10.58 -13.99 22.59
CA ILE A 513 11.34 -12.93 23.25
C ILE A 513 11.17 -13.01 24.77
N THR A 514 12.29 -12.98 25.48
CA THR A 514 12.32 -13.08 26.94
C THR A 514 13.32 -12.06 27.51
N PRO A 515 12.95 -11.26 28.52
CA PRO A 515 13.91 -10.37 29.18
C PRO A 515 14.99 -11.19 29.89
N LYS A 516 16.27 -10.78 29.80
CA LYS A 516 17.39 -11.47 30.47
C LYS A 516 17.21 -11.51 31.98
N ASN A 517 16.74 -10.41 32.57
CA ASN A 517 16.50 -10.30 34.01
C ASN A 517 15.00 -10.30 34.30
N LYS A 518 14.57 -11.10 35.29
CA LYS A 518 13.17 -11.15 35.72
C LYS A 518 12.69 -9.85 36.36
N THR A 519 13.60 -8.99 36.85
CA THR A 519 13.30 -7.65 37.37
C THR A 519 12.66 -6.74 36.32
N ASP A 520 13.01 -6.94 35.05
CA ASP A 520 12.72 -5.97 33.99
C ASP A 520 11.34 -6.22 33.36
N THR A 521 10.64 -7.27 33.80
CA THR A 521 9.32 -7.75 33.31
C THR A 521 8.24 -6.65 33.29
N ASN A 522 8.28 -5.68 34.20
CA ASN A 522 7.33 -4.56 34.22
C ASN A 522 7.61 -3.57 33.08
N ASN A 523 8.88 -3.20 32.86
CA ASN A 523 9.27 -2.33 31.74
C ASN A 523 9.08 -3.04 30.39
N PHE A 524 9.38 -4.34 30.33
CA PHE A 524 9.12 -5.20 29.18
C PHE A 524 7.64 -5.22 28.79
N SER A 525 6.75 -5.45 29.78
CA SER A 525 5.29 -5.40 29.57
C SER A 525 4.81 -4.03 29.09
N LYS A 526 5.38 -2.94 29.61
CA LYS A 526 5.06 -1.57 29.16
C LYS A 526 5.50 -1.34 27.71
N ALA A 527 6.74 -1.70 27.37
CA ALA A 527 7.30 -1.54 26.04
C ALA A 527 6.47 -2.29 24.98
N MET A 528 6.15 -3.56 25.22
CA MET A 528 5.31 -4.36 24.31
C MET A 528 3.92 -3.75 24.09
N ASN A 529 3.25 -3.33 25.17
CA ASN A 529 1.93 -2.70 25.07
C ASN A 529 1.97 -1.35 24.34
N ARG A 530 3.05 -0.57 24.47
CA ARG A 530 3.24 0.67 23.69
C ARG A 530 3.46 0.35 22.22
N PHE A 531 4.42 -0.51 21.89
CA PHE A 531 4.78 -0.79 20.50
C PHE A 531 3.62 -1.39 19.72
N GLN A 532 2.74 -2.18 20.35
CA GLN A 532 1.51 -2.69 19.74
C GLN A 532 0.43 -1.61 19.51
N ARG A 533 0.44 -0.48 20.24
CA ARG A 533 -0.40 0.70 19.94
C ARG A 533 0.22 1.59 18.87
N GLU A 534 1.55 1.68 18.87
CA GLU A 534 2.37 2.45 17.93
C GLU A 534 2.31 1.84 16.52
N ASP A 535 2.37 0.50 16.40
CA ASP A 535 2.28 -0.25 15.16
C ASP A 535 1.30 -1.46 15.28
N PRO A 536 0.22 -1.51 14.47
CA PRO A 536 -0.71 -2.65 14.46
C PRO A 536 -0.17 -3.92 13.76
N THR A 537 0.97 -3.86 13.05
CA THR A 537 1.64 -5.07 12.50
C THR A 537 2.49 -5.77 13.55
N PHE A 538 3.04 -5.04 14.53
CA PHE A 538 3.74 -5.59 15.69
C PHE A 538 2.74 -6.25 16.66
N ARG A 539 2.59 -7.57 16.52
CA ARG A 539 1.66 -8.36 17.34
C ARG A 539 2.40 -9.12 18.43
N VAL A 540 2.01 -8.88 19.68
CA VAL A 540 2.47 -9.62 20.85
C VAL A 540 1.38 -10.60 21.25
N HIS A 541 1.74 -11.85 21.50
CA HIS A 541 0.89 -12.83 22.18
C HIS A 541 1.73 -13.74 23.08
N VAL A 542 1.13 -14.25 24.15
CA VAL A 542 1.73 -15.33 24.95
C VAL A 542 1.29 -16.65 24.34
N ASP A 543 2.22 -17.56 24.06
CA ASP A 543 1.85 -18.90 23.62
C ASP A 543 1.14 -19.65 24.76
N SER A 544 -0.03 -20.21 24.46
CA SER A 544 -0.81 -20.99 25.42
C SER A 544 -0.11 -22.29 25.83
N GLU A 545 0.87 -22.75 25.07
CA GLU A 545 1.55 -24.03 25.29
C GLU A 545 2.97 -23.88 25.88
N SER A 546 3.83 -23.01 25.34
CA SER A 546 5.17 -22.76 25.91
C SER A 546 5.20 -21.70 27.02
N HIS A 547 4.14 -20.88 27.15
CA HIS A 547 4.09 -19.69 28.00
C HIS A 547 5.18 -18.65 27.71
N GLU A 548 5.83 -18.73 26.55
CA GLU A 548 6.76 -17.71 26.05
C GLU A 548 5.99 -16.52 25.43
N ASN A 549 6.57 -15.32 25.49
CA ASN A 549 6.07 -14.18 24.72
C ASN A 549 6.56 -14.31 23.28
N ILE A 550 5.65 -14.29 22.32
CA ILE A 550 5.94 -14.29 20.89
C ILE A 550 5.59 -12.93 20.31
N ILE A 551 6.60 -12.25 19.75
CA ILE A 551 6.43 -11.05 18.94
C ILE A 551 6.35 -11.45 17.46
N SER A 552 5.51 -10.78 16.70
CA SER A 552 5.35 -11.01 15.25
C SER A 552 5.35 -9.69 14.50
N GLY A 553 5.90 -9.68 13.28
CA GLY A 553 6.07 -8.47 12.48
C GLY A 553 6.30 -8.74 10.99
N MET A 554 6.74 -7.71 10.28
CA MET A 554 6.85 -7.72 8.81
C MET A 554 8.16 -8.30 8.26
N GLY A 555 9.23 -8.36 9.06
CA GLY A 555 10.52 -8.89 8.63
C GLY A 555 11.54 -9.01 9.77
N GLU A 556 12.73 -9.54 9.45
CA GLU A 556 13.81 -9.76 10.44
C GLU A 556 14.32 -8.43 11.01
N LEU A 557 14.50 -7.41 10.15
CA LEU A 557 14.94 -6.08 10.56
C LEU A 557 13.88 -5.35 11.39
N HIS A 558 12.59 -5.57 11.08
CA HIS A 558 11.46 -5.07 11.87
C HIS A 558 11.60 -5.48 13.34
N LEU A 559 11.80 -6.78 13.58
CA LEU A 559 11.91 -7.33 14.93
C LEU A 559 13.24 -6.98 15.60
N GLU A 560 14.35 -6.94 14.85
CA GLU A 560 15.66 -6.48 15.36
C GLU A 560 15.56 -5.05 15.91
N VAL A 561 14.95 -4.13 15.16
CA VAL A 561 14.75 -2.73 15.58
C VAL A 561 13.89 -2.64 16.83
N TYR A 562 12.78 -3.38 16.93
CA TYR A 562 11.96 -3.35 18.14
C TYR A 562 12.67 -3.93 19.37
N VAL A 563 13.49 -4.97 19.23
CA VAL A 563 14.32 -5.52 20.31
C VAL A 563 15.34 -4.49 20.79
N GLU A 564 16.04 -3.81 19.88
CA GLU A 564 17.03 -2.80 20.24
C GLU A 564 16.37 -1.50 20.78
N ARG A 565 15.14 -1.18 20.37
CA ARG A 565 14.31 -0.14 21.01
C ARG A 565 13.92 -0.50 22.45
N MET A 566 13.54 -1.74 22.76
CA MET A 566 13.33 -2.18 24.17
C MET A 566 14.59 -1.97 25.01
N ARG A 567 15.76 -2.24 24.41
CA ARG A 567 17.06 -2.08 25.05
C ARG A 567 17.43 -0.61 25.30
N ARG A 568 17.25 0.28 24.32
CA ARG A 568 17.64 1.69 24.41
C ARG A 568 16.62 2.54 25.16
N GLU A 569 15.33 2.43 24.82
CA GLU A 569 14.26 3.25 25.41
C GLU A 569 13.88 2.77 26.82
N TYR A 570 13.71 1.45 27.01
CA TYR A 570 13.20 0.87 28.26
C TYR A 570 14.25 0.20 29.14
N ARG A 571 15.51 0.15 28.68
CA ARG A 571 16.65 -0.50 29.36
C ARG A 571 16.41 -1.99 29.62
N VAL A 572 15.63 -2.65 28.76
CA VAL A 572 15.34 -4.08 28.85
C VAL A 572 16.19 -4.85 27.85
N ASP A 573 17.24 -5.48 28.35
CA ASP A 573 18.04 -6.43 27.59
C ASP A 573 17.21 -7.71 27.33
N CYS A 574 16.84 -7.97 26.08
CA CYS A 574 16.07 -9.16 25.69
C CYS A 574 16.97 -10.26 25.09
N VAL A 575 16.55 -11.52 25.23
CA VAL A 575 17.05 -12.67 24.46
C VAL A 575 15.99 -13.04 23.44
N THR A 576 16.43 -13.29 22.22
CA THR A 576 15.61 -13.67 21.08
C THR A 576 15.78 -15.17 20.78
N GLY A 577 14.67 -15.88 20.60
CA GLY A 577 14.66 -17.25 20.12
C GLY A 577 14.82 -17.35 18.60
N GLN A 578 14.82 -18.57 18.07
CA GLN A 578 14.83 -18.76 16.61
C GLN A 578 13.51 -18.24 15.99
N PRO A 579 13.55 -17.56 14.83
CA PRO A 579 12.35 -17.17 14.12
C PRO A 579 11.47 -18.36 13.73
N ARG A 580 10.18 -18.29 14.02
CA ARG A 580 9.16 -19.22 13.55
C ARG A 580 8.47 -18.62 12.33
N VAL A 581 8.39 -19.42 11.26
CA VAL A 581 7.66 -19.06 10.03
C VAL A 581 6.18 -19.33 10.22
N ALA A 582 5.33 -18.43 9.72
CA ALA A 582 3.88 -18.59 9.70
C ALA A 582 3.46 -19.62 8.63
N TYR A 583 3.71 -20.90 8.87
CA TYR A 583 3.18 -21.98 8.05
C TYR A 583 1.64 -22.00 8.08
N ARG A 584 1.05 -22.58 7.03
CA ARG A 584 -0.39 -22.80 6.87
C ARG A 584 -0.64 -24.26 6.49
N GLU A 585 -1.87 -24.73 6.60
CA GLU A 585 -2.24 -26.09 6.19
C GLU A 585 -3.27 -26.03 5.07
N THR A 586 -3.32 -27.04 4.20
CA THR A 586 -4.39 -27.19 3.20
C THR A 586 -4.67 -28.67 2.90
N ILE A 587 -5.70 -28.95 2.12
CA ILE A 587 -6.10 -30.29 1.66
C ILE A 587 -5.88 -30.42 0.16
N THR A 588 -5.73 -31.65 -0.32
CA THR A 588 -5.45 -31.93 -1.76
C THR A 588 -6.51 -32.79 -2.44
N LYS A 589 -7.38 -33.45 -1.68
CA LYS A 589 -8.38 -34.39 -2.20
C LYS A 589 -9.78 -34.02 -1.71
N HIS A 590 -10.77 -34.33 -2.54
CA HIS A 590 -12.18 -34.37 -2.14
C HIS A 590 -12.41 -35.61 -1.25
N VAL A 591 -13.07 -35.44 -0.11
CA VAL A 591 -13.42 -36.51 0.84
C VAL A 591 -14.79 -36.30 1.44
N GLU A 592 -15.67 -37.29 1.29
CA GLU A 592 -16.97 -37.37 1.96
C GLU A 592 -16.81 -37.72 3.45
N PHE A 593 -17.72 -37.23 4.29
CA PHE A 593 -17.80 -37.55 5.71
C PHE A 593 -19.24 -37.72 6.18
N ASP A 594 -19.44 -38.65 7.12
CA ASP A 594 -20.62 -38.77 7.97
C ASP A 594 -20.14 -38.81 9.42
N HIS A 595 -20.51 -37.82 10.21
CA HIS A 595 -20.15 -37.76 11.62
C HIS A 595 -21.36 -37.47 12.49
N THR A 596 -21.65 -38.40 13.40
CA THR A 596 -22.67 -38.26 14.44
C THR A 596 -22.00 -38.01 15.78
N LEU A 597 -22.27 -36.85 16.38
CA LEU A 597 -22.04 -36.58 17.79
C LEU A 597 -23.25 -37.09 18.57
N LYS A 598 -23.03 -38.01 19.52
CA LYS A 598 -24.04 -38.45 20.50
C LYS A 598 -23.39 -38.54 21.88
N LYS A 599 -23.79 -37.68 22.81
CA LYS A 599 -23.40 -37.75 24.23
C LYS A 599 -24.64 -37.66 25.10
N GLN A 600 -24.76 -38.55 26.07
CA GLN A 600 -25.89 -38.59 27.00
C GLN A 600 -25.36 -38.73 28.43
N THR A 601 -25.21 -37.60 29.12
CA THR A 601 -24.70 -37.51 30.49
C THR A 601 -25.79 -37.00 31.44
N GLY A 602 -26.74 -37.87 31.78
CA GLY A 602 -27.71 -37.68 32.88
C GLY A 602 -28.77 -36.57 32.73
N GLY A 603 -28.65 -35.68 31.75
CA GLY A 603 -29.58 -34.59 31.46
C GLY A 603 -29.82 -34.44 29.95
N ALA A 604 -30.10 -33.21 29.49
CA ALA A 604 -30.21 -32.90 28.06
C ALA A 604 -28.96 -33.38 27.30
N GLY A 605 -29.17 -34.18 26.26
CA GLY A 605 -28.07 -34.76 25.48
C GLY A 605 -27.46 -33.76 24.50
N ASP A 606 -26.29 -34.10 23.96
CA ASP A 606 -25.80 -33.52 22.70
C ASP A 606 -26.04 -34.55 21.58
N TYR A 607 -26.90 -34.21 20.63
CA TYR A 607 -27.09 -34.94 19.38
C TYR A 607 -26.97 -34.00 18.16
N ALA A 608 -26.06 -34.34 17.25
CA ALA A 608 -25.98 -33.71 15.94
C ALA A 608 -25.30 -34.68 14.96
N ARG A 609 -25.94 -34.95 13.82
CA ARG A 609 -25.32 -35.65 12.68
C ARG A 609 -25.13 -34.68 11.53
N VAL A 610 -23.93 -34.67 10.96
CA VAL A 610 -23.56 -33.83 9.82
C VAL A 610 -22.94 -34.70 8.74
N VAL A 611 -23.47 -34.60 7.52
CA VAL A 611 -23.06 -35.37 6.34
C VAL A 611 -22.75 -34.42 5.19
N GLY A 612 -21.63 -34.66 4.50
CA GLY A 612 -21.17 -33.77 3.44
C GLY A 612 -19.81 -34.17 2.92
N TYR A 613 -19.09 -33.20 2.33
CA TYR A 613 -17.75 -33.40 1.82
C TYR A 613 -16.84 -32.20 2.07
N VAL A 614 -15.53 -32.45 2.08
CA VAL A 614 -14.50 -31.41 2.14
C VAL A 614 -13.61 -31.53 0.92
N GLU A 615 -13.30 -30.41 0.25
CA GLU A 615 -12.50 -30.38 -0.97
C GLU A 615 -11.67 -29.10 -1.09
N PRO A 616 -10.55 -29.09 -1.83
CA PRO A 616 -9.78 -27.87 -2.07
C PRO A 616 -10.56 -26.88 -2.93
N THR A 617 -10.60 -25.60 -2.53
CA THR A 617 -11.25 -24.51 -3.29
C THR A 617 -10.55 -24.14 -4.60
N GLY A 618 -9.37 -24.72 -4.89
CA GLY A 618 -8.49 -24.35 -5.99
C GLY A 618 -7.72 -23.02 -5.79
N SER A 619 -8.00 -22.27 -4.71
CA SER A 619 -7.33 -21.00 -4.41
C SER A 619 -7.05 -20.87 -2.92
N LEU A 620 -5.79 -20.59 -2.56
CA LEU A 620 -5.32 -20.51 -1.17
C LEU A 620 -5.67 -19.19 -0.45
N THR A 621 -6.63 -18.41 -0.98
CA THR A 621 -7.00 -17.09 -0.45
C THR A 621 -7.97 -17.13 0.71
N SER A 622 -8.95 -18.05 0.71
CA SER A 622 -9.95 -18.17 1.76
C SER A 622 -10.54 -19.58 1.82
N ASN A 623 -11.05 -19.93 3.01
CA ASN A 623 -11.87 -21.12 3.19
C ASN A 623 -13.33 -20.80 2.84
N LYS A 624 -14.07 -21.79 2.34
CA LYS A 624 -15.48 -21.66 1.97
C LYS A 624 -16.33 -22.66 2.76
N PHE A 625 -17.53 -22.23 3.10
CA PHE A 625 -18.56 -23.08 3.67
C PHE A 625 -19.80 -22.95 2.80
N GLU A 626 -20.32 -24.07 2.32
CA GLU A 626 -21.51 -24.11 1.47
C GLU A 626 -22.54 -25.10 2.05
N GLN A 627 -23.81 -24.81 1.82
CA GLN A 627 -24.94 -25.56 2.36
C GLN A 627 -25.85 -25.98 1.21
N GLN A 628 -25.96 -27.28 1.01
CA GLN A 628 -26.75 -27.94 -0.06
C GLN A 628 -27.89 -28.79 0.53
N VAL A 629 -28.29 -28.53 1.78
CA VAL A 629 -29.31 -29.30 2.50
C VAL A 629 -30.68 -29.15 1.86
N THR A 630 -31.17 -30.22 1.25
CA THR A 630 -32.52 -30.30 0.68
C THR A 630 -33.52 -30.89 1.67
N GLY A 631 -34.68 -30.26 1.85
CA GLY A 631 -35.79 -30.81 2.63
C GLY A 631 -35.79 -30.50 4.13
N GLY A 632 -34.87 -29.67 4.62
CA GLY A 632 -34.89 -29.16 5.99
C GLY A 632 -34.47 -30.17 7.07
N SER A 633 -33.59 -31.12 6.75
CA SER A 633 -33.06 -32.08 7.74
C SER A 633 -32.20 -31.43 8.85
N ILE A 634 -31.71 -30.21 8.61
CA ILE A 634 -31.06 -29.33 9.58
C ILE A 634 -31.67 -27.92 9.45
N ASP A 635 -32.08 -27.29 10.56
CA ASP A 635 -32.55 -25.90 10.57
C ASP A 635 -31.41 -24.91 10.22
N GLU A 636 -31.73 -23.80 9.54
CA GLU A 636 -30.78 -22.72 9.19
C GLU A 636 -29.95 -22.23 10.39
N LYS A 637 -30.59 -22.17 11.56
CA LYS A 637 -29.96 -21.82 12.84
C LYS A 637 -28.78 -22.73 13.19
N PHE A 638 -28.90 -24.03 12.93
CA PHE A 638 -27.84 -25.00 13.16
C PHE A 638 -26.80 -24.99 12.03
N LEU A 639 -27.19 -24.69 10.78
CA LEU A 639 -26.24 -24.51 9.68
C LEU A 639 -25.29 -23.33 9.91
N PHE A 640 -25.79 -22.21 10.45
CA PHE A 640 -24.93 -21.10 10.90
C PHE A 640 -23.99 -21.49 12.06
N ALA A 641 -24.42 -22.39 12.94
CA ALA A 641 -23.55 -22.96 13.98
C ALA A 641 -22.50 -23.93 13.40
N CYS A 642 -22.81 -24.61 12.30
CA CYS A 642 -21.86 -25.43 11.55
C CYS A 642 -20.77 -24.59 10.89
N ASP A 643 -21.11 -23.50 10.17
CA ASP A 643 -20.12 -22.55 9.61
C ASP A 643 -19.18 -22.04 10.71
N LYS A 644 -19.73 -21.52 11.81
CA LYS A 644 -18.92 -21.12 13.00
C LYS A 644 -18.09 -22.26 13.60
N GLY A 645 -18.49 -23.52 13.41
CA GLY A 645 -17.73 -24.71 13.79
C GLY A 645 -16.55 -24.94 12.84
N PHE A 646 -16.80 -24.87 11.53
CA PHE A 646 -15.83 -25.01 10.46
C PHE A 646 -14.76 -23.91 10.50
N GLN A 647 -15.14 -22.62 10.57
CA GLN A 647 -14.17 -21.51 10.67
C GLN A 647 -13.24 -21.67 11.89
N ALA A 648 -13.81 -22.00 13.05
CA ALA A 648 -13.04 -22.25 14.28
C ALA A 648 -12.18 -23.54 14.21
N ALA A 649 -12.50 -24.48 13.32
CA ALA A 649 -11.65 -25.65 13.04
C ALA A 649 -10.52 -25.30 12.07
N CYS A 650 -10.75 -24.35 11.15
CA CYS A 650 -9.74 -23.82 10.24
C CYS A 650 -8.72 -22.91 10.94
N ASP A 651 -9.08 -22.23 12.04
CA ASP A 651 -8.13 -21.41 12.82
C ASP A 651 -6.98 -22.22 13.43
N LYS A 652 -7.25 -23.48 13.83
CA LYS A 652 -6.25 -24.42 14.37
C LYS A 652 -6.33 -25.76 13.64
N GLY A 653 -5.50 -25.89 12.60
CA GLY A 653 -5.43 -27.03 11.71
C GLY A 653 -5.20 -28.38 12.41
N PRO A 654 -5.78 -29.48 11.92
CA PRO A 654 -5.64 -30.79 12.56
C PRO A 654 -4.22 -31.40 12.51
N MET A 655 -3.31 -30.90 11.68
CA MET A 655 -2.01 -31.54 11.41
C MET A 655 -0.86 -30.95 12.25
N LEU A 656 -0.72 -29.62 12.27
CA LEU A 656 0.33 -28.89 13.01
C LEU A 656 -0.23 -27.78 13.91
N GLN A 657 -1.56 -27.63 13.99
CA GLN A 657 -2.27 -26.52 14.63
C GLN A 657 -2.06 -25.16 13.94
N HIS A 658 -1.64 -25.15 12.68
CA HIS A 658 -1.54 -23.93 11.87
C HIS A 658 -2.86 -23.62 11.17
N ARG A 659 -3.08 -22.35 10.80
CA ARG A 659 -4.32 -21.92 10.14
C ARG A 659 -4.46 -22.61 8.77
N VAL A 660 -5.63 -23.21 8.52
CA VAL A 660 -5.99 -23.84 7.26
C VAL A 660 -6.36 -22.76 6.23
N LEU A 661 -5.91 -22.94 4.98
CA LEU A 661 -6.27 -22.13 3.83
C LEU A 661 -6.76 -23.01 2.67
N GLY A 662 -7.68 -22.48 1.85
CA GLY A 662 -8.16 -23.12 0.63
C GLY A 662 -9.02 -24.38 0.85
N ALA A 663 -9.60 -24.57 2.04
CA ALA A 663 -10.54 -25.66 2.28
C ALA A 663 -11.99 -25.22 2.00
N SER A 664 -12.74 -26.03 1.26
CA SER A 664 -14.20 -25.93 1.11
C SER A 664 -14.86 -27.03 1.93
N MET A 665 -15.83 -26.71 2.77
CA MET A 665 -16.68 -27.70 3.45
C MET A 665 -18.13 -27.50 3.01
N VAL A 666 -18.73 -28.56 2.48
CA VAL A 666 -20.10 -28.56 1.99
C VAL A 666 -20.93 -29.53 2.84
N ILE A 667 -22.06 -29.06 3.38
CA ILE A 667 -23.01 -29.91 4.11
C ILE A 667 -24.20 -30.19 3.19
N ASN A 668 -24.45 -31.48 2.95
CA ASN A 668 -25.49 -31.95 2.03
C ASN A 668 -26.70 -32.50 2.79
N ASP A 669 -26.48 -33.10 3.96
CA ASP A 669 -27.53 -33.70 4.79
C ASP A 669 -27.11 -33.79 6.27
N GLY A 670 -28.02 -34.20 7.13
CA GLY A 670 -27.74 -34.51 8.52
C GLY A 670 -28.97 -34.96 9.28
N ALA A 671 -28.88 -34.94 10.61
CA ALA A 671 -30.04 -35.24 11.46
C ALA A 671 -30.01 -34.44 12.76
N THR A 672 -31.19 -33.97 13.15
CA THR A 672 -31.50 -33.32 14.43
C THR A 672 -32.24 -34.30 15.36
N HIS A 673 -32.28 -33.97 16.65
CA HIS A 673 -33.11 -34.63 17.65
C HIS A 673 -33.84 -33.57 18.47
N MET A 674 -35.15 -33.74 18.65
CA MET A 674 -36.05 -32.69 19.14
C MET A 674 -35.67 -32.11 20.51
N THR A 675 -35.03 -32.89 21.38
CA THR A 675 -34.63 -32.47 22.75
C THR A 675 -33.14 -32.27 22.94
N ASP A 676 -32.31 -32.86 22.06
CA ASP A 676 -30.87 -33.04 22.31
C ASP A 676 -30.01 -32.31 21.26
N SER A 677 -30.61 -31.71 20.23
CA SER A 677 -29.90 -30.88 19.27
C SER A 677 -29.77 -29.44 19.76
N SER A 678 -28.52 -28.97 19.87
CA SER A 678 -28.17 -27.60 20.23
C SER A 678 -27.21 -27.00 19.20
N GLU A 679 -27.12 -25.66 19.16
CA GLU A 679 -26.09 -24.97 18.34
C GLU A 679 -24.68 -25.46 18.67
N MET A 680 -24.41 -25.74 19.95
CA MET A 680 -23.12 -26.23 20.40
C MET A 680 -22.85 -27.67 19.95
N ALA A 681 -23.87 -28.54 19.94
CA ALA A 681 -23.76 -29.90 19.42
C ALA A 681 -23.39 -29.89 17.93
N PHE A 682 -24.07 -29.08 17.11
CA PHE A 682 -23.76 -28.94 15.69
C PHE A 682 -22.38 -28.30 15.43
N LYS A 683 -22.00 -27.29 16.22
CA LYS A 683 -20.66 -26.68 16.16
C LYS A 683 -19.56 -27.72 16.43
N VAL A 684 -19.70 -28.52 17.49
CA VAL A 684 -18.72 -29.55 17.87
C VAL A 684 -18.74 -30.73 16.91
N ALA A 685 -19.90 -31.16 16.42
CA ALA A 685 -20.01 -32.20 15.40
C ALA A 685 -19.27 -31.79 14.13
N THR A 686 -19.45 -30.55 13.67
CA THR A 686 -18.76 -30.01 12.49
C THR A 686 -17.24 -29.94 12.70
N GLN A 687 -16.77 -29.48 13.87
CA GLN A 687 -15.34 -29.48 14.21
C GLN A 687 -14.73 -30.89 14.20
N GLN A 688 -15.45 -31.90 14.70
CA GLN A 688 -15.00 -33.29 14.70
C GLN A 688 -15.05 -33.93 13.31
N ALA A 689 -16.09 -33.63 12.53
CA ALA A 689 -16.24 -34.06 11.14
C ALA A 689 -15.07 -33.54 10.29
N PHE A 690 -14.82 -32.23 10.34
CA PHE A 690 -13.71 -31.59 9.63
C PHE A 690 -12.36 -32.19 10.03
N ARG A 691 -12.07 -32.35 11.34
CA ARG A 691 -10.81 -32.96 11.81
C ARG A 691 -10.57 -34.37 11.27
N LYS A 692 -11.61 -35.19 11.12
CA LYS A 692 -11.50 -36.54 10.53
C LYS A 692 -11.29 -36.47 9.02
N ALA A 693 -12.13 -35.71 8.31
CA ALA A 693 -12.08 -35.56 6.86
C ALA A 693 -10.74 -34.96 6.40
N PHE A 694 -10.23 -33.96 7.11
CA PHE A 694 -8.96 -33.27 6.82
C PHE A 694 -7.76 -34.22 6.77
N LEU A 695 -7.65 -35.15 7.72
CA LEU A 695 -6.56 -36.13 7.76
C LEU A 695 -6.66 -37.15 6.60
N GLN A 696 -7.87 -37.43 6.12
CA GLN A 696 -8.12 -38.30 4.97
C GLN A 696 -7.94 -37.57 3.63
N ALA A 697 -8.15 -36.26 3.59
CA ALA A 697 -8.10 -35.39 2.41
C ALA A 697 -6.67 -35.09 1.89
N GLY A 698 -5.66 -35.82 2.40
CA GLY A 698 -4.25 -35.64 2.04
C GLY A 698 -3.75 -34.24 2.42
N PRO A 699 -3.59 -33.95 3.73
CA PRO A 699 -3.22 -32.63 4.19
C PRO A 699 -1.77 -32.31 3.82
N VAL A 700 -1.51 -31.05 3.49
CA VAL A 700 -0.22 -30.54 3.03
C VAL A 700 0.11 -29.26 3.78
N VAL A 701 1.36 -29.13 4.20
CA VAL A 701 1.88 -27.89 4.82
C VAL A 701 2.27 -26.91 3.72
N LEU A 702 1.80 -25.68 3.87
CA LEU A 702 2.11 -24.54 3.00
C LEU A 702 3.15 -23.65 3.68
N GLU A 703 4.16 -23.23 2.93
CA GLU A 703 5.11 -22.19 3.33
C GLU A 703 4.82 -20.87 2.60
N PRO A 704 5.12 -19.71 3.22
CA PRO A 704 5.08 -18.42 2.54
C PRO A 704 6.28 -18.28 1.61
N LEU A 705 6.01 -18.12 0.31
CA LEU A 705 7.00 -17.70 -0.68
C LEU A 705 7.10 -16.18 -0.71
N MET A 706 8.35 -15.72 -0.74
CA MET A 706 8.73 -14.32 -0.81
C MET A 706 9.29 -14.03 -2.19
N LYS A 707 8.66 -13.09 -2.90
CA LYS A 707 9.18 -12.57 -4.17
C LYS A 707 10.38 -11.69 -3.86
N THR A 708 11.55 -12.25 -4.12
CA THR A 708 12.84 -11.67 -3.78
C THR A 708 13.43 -11.01 -5.02
N THR A 709 13.74 -9.73 -4.92
CA THR A 709 14.38 -8.94 -5.98
C THR A 709 15.78 -8.57 -5.49
N ILE A 710 16.81 -8.97 -6.23
CA ILE A 710 18.22 -8.77 -5.90
C ILE A 710 18.83 -7.88 -6.97
N THR A 711 19.53 -6.82 -6.57
CA THR A 711 20.31 -5.97 -7.47
C THR A 711 21.78 -6.03 -7.07
N ALA A 712 22.66 -6.32 -8.03
CA ALA A 712 24.10 -6.39 -7.79
C ALA A 712 24.90 -6.16 -9.09
N PRO A 713 26.20 -5.83 -9.00
CA PRO A 713 27.08 -5.76 -10.17
C PRO A 713 27.15 -7.09 -10.95
N ASN A 714 27.27 -6.98 -12.27
CA ASN A 714 27.29 -8.11 -13.22
C ASN A 714 28.35 -9.19 -12.87
N GLU A 715 29.49 -8.79 -12.29
CA GLU A 715 30.55 -9.69 -11.83
C GLU A 715 30.08 -10.75 -10.79
N PHE A 716 29.00 -10.51 -10.05
CA PHE A 716 28.50 -11.43 -9.02
C PHE A 716 27.29 -12.27 -9.44
N GLN A 717 26.84 -12.18 -10.70
CA GLN A 717 25.64 -12.86 -11.18
C GLN A 717 25.67 -14.37 -10.91
N GLY A 718 26.77 -15.05 -11.26
CA GLY A 718 26.94 -16.48 -11.00
C GLY A 718 26.90 -16.86 -9.52
N ASN A 719 27.46 -16.01 -8.64
CA ASN A 719 27.44 -16.24 -7.19
C ASN A 719 26.02 -16.16 -6.63
N ILE A 720 25.24 -15.16 -7.05
CA ILE A 720 23.86 -14.95 -6.60
C ILE A 720 22.94 -16.07 -7.08
N VAL A 721 23.02 -16.45 -8.35
CA VAL A 721 22.26 -17.58 -8.91
C VAL A 721 22.61 -18.88 -8.17
N GLY A 722 23.90 -19.13 -7.90
CA GLY A 722 24.34 -20.28 -7.11
C GLY A 722 23.84 -20.27 -5.66
N LEU A 723 23.69 -19.09 -5.05
CA LEU A 723 23.22 -18.92 -3.67
C LEU A 723 21.70 -19.11 -3.56
N LEU A 724 20.93 -18.65 -4.55
CA LEU A 724 19.50 -18.90 -4.66
C LEU A 724 19.18 -20.38 -4.90
N ASN A 725 19.91 -21.03 -5.82
CA ASN A 725 19.75 -22.47 -6.08
C ASN A 725 20.03 -23.31 -4.82
N LYS A 726 21.03 -22.94 -4.00
CA LYS A 726 21.28 -23.58 -2.69
C LYS A 726 20.15 -23.41 -1.67
N ARG A 727 19.29 -22.40 -1.85
CA ARG A 727 18.13 -22.09 -1.00
C ARG A 727 16.79 -22.48 -1.66
N ASN A 728 16.83 -23.27 -2.74
CA ASN A 728 15.66 -23.71 -3.53
C ASN A 728 14.80 -22.54 -4.08
N GLY A 729 15.41 -21.37 -4.33
CA GLY A 729 14.72 -20.23 -4.94
C GLY A 729 14.43 -20.48 -6.43
N VAL A 730 13.21 -20.19 -6.86
CA VAL A 730 12.78 -20.30 -8.27
C VAL A 730 12.99 -18.94 -8.93
N ILE A 731 13.99 -18.84 -9.81
CA ILE A 731 14.26 -17.63 -10.58
C ILE A 731 13.15 -17.43 -11.62
N LEU A 732 12.50 -16.27 -11.56
CA LEU A 732 11.42 -15.88 -12.46
C LEU A 732 11.94 -15.06 -13.64
N ASP A 733 12.83 -14.10 -13.36
CA ASP A 733 13.32 -13.15 -14.35
C ASP A 733 14.73 -12.62 -13.98
N THR A 734 15.48 -12.12 -14.97
CA THR A 734 16.81 -11.53 -14.80
C THR A 734 17.03 -10.43 -15.84
N GLU A 735 16.86 -9.18 -15.43
CA GLU A 735 17.18 -7.99 -16.22
C GLU A 735 18.68 -7.69 -16.07
N ILE A 736 19.45 -7.78 -17.15
CA ILE A 736 20.88 -7.44 -17.17
C ILE A 736 21.06 -6.03 -17.72
N GLY A 737 21.59 -5.12 -16.90
CA GLY A 737 21.98 -3.76 -17.27
C GLY A 737 23.47 -3.65 -17.63
N PRO A 738 23.96 -2.44 -17.94
CA PRO A 738 25.35 -2.23 -18.36
C PRO A 738 26.39 -2.56 -17.28
N GLU A 739 26.11 -2.22 -16.02
CA GLU A 739 27.00 -2.42 -14.87
C GLU A 739 26.41 -3.35 -13.81
N ASP A 740 25.10 -3.27 -13.61
CA ASP A 740 24.31 -4.04 -12.66
C ASP A 740 23.32 -5.00 -13.35
N PHE A 741 22.89 -6.03 -12.63
CA PHE A 741 21.73 -6.83 -13.00
C PHE A 741 20.72 -6.82 -11.85
N THR A 742 19.44 -6.96 -12.20
CA THR A 742 18.34 -7.17 -11.26
C THR A 742 17.70 -8.52 -11.53
N LEU A 743 17.72 -9.41 -10.53
CA LEU A 743 17.17 -10.76 -10.60
C LEU A 743 15.95 -10.87 -9.69
N THR A 744 14.86 -11.42 -10.21
CA THR A 744 13.63 -11.68 -9.47
C THR A 744 13.41 -13.18 -9.29
N ALA A 745 13.20 -13.64 -8.07
CA ALA A 745 12.99 -15.06 -7.74
C ALA A 745 11.98 -15.24 -6.59
N ASP A 746 11.12 -16.26 -6.66
CA ASP A 746 10.31 -16.68 -5.52
C ASP A 746 11.13 -17.60 -4.60
N CYS A 747 11.25 -17.26 -3.32
CA CYS A 747 12.08 -17.95 -2.34
C CYS A 747 11.28 -18.23 -1.05
N SER A 748 11.43 -19.41 -0.44
CA SER A 748 10.81 -19.71 0.86
C SER A 748 11.34 -18.76 1.95
N LEU A 749 10.45 -18.17 2.76
CA LEU A 749 10.84 -17.31 3.88
C LEU A 749 11.76 -18.06 4.86
N HIS A 750 11.50 -19.35 5.12
CA HIS A 750 12.36 -20.20 5.94
C HIS A 750 13.78 -20.28 5.35
N ALA A 751 13.85 -20.48 4.04
CA ALA A 751 15.10 -20.52 3.29
C ALA A 751 15.71 -19.13 3.06
N MET A 752 15.17 -18.03 3.60
CA MET A 752 15.72 -16.67 3.49
C MET A 752 16.32 -16.13 4.80
N PHE A 753 16.21 -16.85 5.92
CA PHE A 753 16.88 -16.43 7.16
C PHE A 753 18.41 -16.34 6.98
N GLY A 754 19.00 -15.27 7.52
CA GLY A 754 20.42 -14.96 7.38
C GLY A 754 20.90 -14.70 5.94
N PHE A 755 19.98 -14.52 4.98
CA PHE A 755 20.33 -14.29 3.57
C PHE A 755 21.16 -13.02 3.37
N SER A 756 20.81 -11.93 4.07
CA SER A 756 21.49 -10.63 3.98
C SER A 756 23.01 -10.73 4.16
N SER A 757 23.45 -11.41 5.22
CA SER A 757 24.88 -11.61 5.53
C SER A 757 25.60 -12.43 4.45
N GLN A 758 24.93 -13.45 3.90
CA GLN A 758 25.50 -14.29 2.85
C GLN A 758 25.54 -13.59 1.49
N LEU A 759 24.50 -12.81 1.14
CA LEU A 759 24.49 -11.98 -0.07
C LEU A 759 25.63 -10.97 -0.03
N ARG A 760 25.79 -10.25 1.09
CA ARG A 760 26.90 -9.30 1.28
C ARG A 760 28.25 -9.98 1.15
N ALA A 761 28.45 -11.16 1.74
CA ALA A 761 29.68 -11.92 1.57
C ALA A 761 29.93 -12.33 0.10
N ALA A 762 28.88 -12.77 -0.61
CA ALA A 762 28.97 -13.22 -2.01
C ALA A 762 29.16 -12.08 -3.04
N THR A 763 28.89 -10.83 -2.63
CA THR A 763 28.89 -9.61 -3.48
C THR A 763 29.87 -8.54 -3.01
N GLN A 764 30.77 -8.87 -2.07
CA GLN A 764 31.69 -7.91 -1.43
C GLN A 764 30.98 -6.68 -0.82
N GLY A 765 29.74 -6.87 -0.35
CA GLY A 765 28.88 -5.81 0.21
C GLY A 765 28.15 -4.95 -0.82
N LYS A 766 28.36 -5.17 -2.13
CA LYS A 766 27.74 -4.37 -3.21
C LYS A 766 26.33 -4.84 -3.62
N GLY A 767 25.88 -6.00 -3.15
CA GLY A 767 24.57 -6.56 -3.47
C GLY A 767 23.49 -6.17 -2.48
N GLU A 768 22.35 -5.71 -2.99
CA GLU A 768 21.15 -5.37 -2.24
C GLU A 768 20.01 -6.32 -2.61
N PHE A 769 19.07 -6.53 -1.69
CA PHE A 769 17.87 -7.29 -1.97
C PHE A 769 16.66 -6.72 -1.24
N GLY A 770 15.48 -6.88 -1.83
CA GLY A 770 14.20 -6.79 -1.16
C GLY A 770 13.46 -8.12 -1.27
N MET A 771 12.56 -8.39 -0.32
CA MET A 771 11.63 -9.50 -0.41
C MET A 771 10.22 -9.01 -0.08
N GLU A 772 9.22 -9.28 -0.93
CA GLU A 772 7.80 -9.03 -0.64
C GLU A 772 7.05 -10.37 -0.50
N PHE A 773 6.03 -10.44 0.36
CA PHE A 773 5.19 -11.64 0.41
C PHE A 773 4.50 -11.85 -0.96
N SER A 774 4.70 -13.01 -1.56
CA SER A 774 4.20 -13.38 -2.89
C SER A 774 2.88 -14.13 -2.75
N HIS A 775 2.96 -15.35 -2.22
CA HIS A 775 1.84 -16.27 -2.02
C HIS A 775 2.26 -17.43 -1.11
N TYR A 776 1.29 -18.27 -0.71
CA TYR A 776 1.59 -19.56 -0.07
C TYR A 776 1.74 -20.66 -1.13
N ALA A 777 2.70 -21.56 -0.94
CA ALA A 777 2.91 -22.72 -1.79
C ALA A 777 3.19 -23.99 -0.96
N PRO A 778 2.98 -25.21 -1.51
CA PRO A 778 3.33 -26.47 -0.83
C PRO A 778 4.81 -26.52 -0.45
N ALA A 779 5.10 -26.69 0.84
CA ALA A 779 6.48 -26.78 1.33
C ALA A 779 7.16 -28.07 0.82
N PRO A 780 8.49 -28.08 0.61
CA PRO A 780 9.23 -29.29 0.25
C PRO A 780 9.00 -30.45 1.23
N MET A 781 8.83 -31.68 0.71
CA MET A 781 8.52 -32.87 1.54
C MET A 781 9.49 -33.11 2.70
N GLN A 782 10.75 -32.70 2.57
CA GLN A 782 11.74 -32.80 3.64
C GLN A 782 11.38 -31.88 4.82
N ILE A 783 11.06 -30.61 4.54
CA ILE A 783 10.62 -29.63 5.53
C ILE A 783 9.29 -30.06 6.17
N GLN A 784 8.34 -30.57 5.36
CA GLN A 784 7.07 -31.09 5.90
C GLN A 784 7.31 -32.21 6.95
N LYS A 785 8.15 -33.20 6.62
CA LYS A 785 8.48 -34.30 7.54
C LYS A 785 9.17 -33.81 8.82
N GLU A 786 10.06 -32.83 8.70
CA GLU A 786 10.73 -32.22 9.85
C GLU A 786 9.75 -31.50 10.77
N LEU A 787 8.85 -30.67 10.22
CA LEU A 787 7.81 -29.97 10.98
C LEU A 787 6.87 -30.95 11.71
N ILE A 788 6.41 -32.01 11.03
CA ILE A 788 5.58 -33.07 11.63
C ILE A 788 6.34 -33.74 12.78
N THR A 789 7.58 -34.18 12.56
CA THR A 789 8.40 -34.86 13.57
C THR A 789 8.64 -33.96 14.79
N ASN A 790 8.85 -32.65 14.58
CA ASN A 790 9.04 -31.69 15.67
C ASN A 790 7.72 -31.42 16.43
N HIS A 791 6.57 -31.38 15.74
CA HIS A 791 5.26 -31.28 16.38
C HIS A 791 4.92 -32.53 17.20
N GLU A 792 5.18 -33.73 16.68
CA GLU A 792 5.01 -35.00 17.39
C GLU A 792 5.88 -35.09 18.64
N LYS A 793 7.15 -34.65 18.57
CA LYS A 793 8.03 -34.55 19.75
C LYS A 793 7.48 -33.60 20.80
N ALA A 794 7.08 -32.38 20.39
CA ALA A 794 6.49 -31.40 21.31
C ALA A 794 5.19 -31.92 21.96
N LEU A 795 4.35 -32.65 21.22
CA LEU A 795 3.17 -33.32 21.78
C LEU A 795 3.52 -34.47 22.72
N ALA A 796 4.58 -35.23 22.45
CA ALA A 796 5.05 -36.32 23.31
C ALA A 796 5.70 -35.81 24.60
N GLU A 797 6.42 -34.68 24.54
CA GLU A 797 6.97 -33.99 25.71
C GLU A 797 5.88 -33.39 26.60
N LYS A 798 4.80 -32.84 26.02
CA LYS A 798 3.61 -32.35 26.76
C LYS A 798 2.72 -33.46 27.35
N ARG A 799 2.91 -34.71 26.93
CA ARG A 799 2.19 -35.89 27.47
C ARG A 799 2.95 -36.62 28.58
N LYS A 800 4.18 -36.19 28.85
CA LYS A 800 4.99 -36.60 30.00
C LYS A 800 4.83 -35.60 31.14
#